data_AF-A0A968VMG7-F1
#
_entry.id   AF-A0A968VMG7-F1
#
_cell.length_a   1.000
_cell.length_b   1.000
_cell.length_c   1.000
_cell.angle_alpha   90.00
_cell.angle_beta   90.00
_cell.angle_gamma   90.00
#
_symmetry.space_group_name_H-M   'P 1'
#
loop_
_entity.id
_entity.type
_entity.pdbx_description
1 polymer ?
#
loop_
_entity_poly.entity_id
_entity_poly.type
_entity_poly.pdbx_seq_one_letter_code
_entity_poly.pdbx_strand_id
1 'polypeptide(L)'
;MTQPLGSGTTIRYERNPYYWKVDTAGKQLPYIDEITVTSYQDAETRTLAMLNGDLDFIKDPGEANREVYFDAMDQGKPIKVVAVQPDGGNTISVHFNQTSKNPVLAEVFAQKDFRVGMSHAIDRAEIIEVVFKGQGEPAQVGPLADSPLYNETLVNQFLEYDVALANEYLDKVLPDKDANGMRLGPDGQPFSIIWTCLDANYTGGDAKAWLQAAELMTGYFKAVGVDVKLDVISEQVFNERRDANDVEMFIFHGNEGGAGLGAIVDPRWHVPGEFFGIFGLGWNIALFGNEESQAYGQEPSEEIMSYREAFAAATQQATREGQVEAMQEVMQNSAERFWVIGISRPGLLYQPLSTRLNNYPERIYSQGWLPARISWRAQSNGSSLNKEQGQCATQRVAHGPCCEDTKMWKYILYRAGYAMVSVLVISMIAFAVIQLPPGDYITDMVNRTRQTSGGIDPEAEQRLREAYGFDQPMHIQYIRWISNIVFRGEFGYSFFLKRDAGEIIAERMPMTMAMVLGSFMLTWTIALPLGIYAAVRKHSIFDYGATFIGFFGLAVPSFVLAIVLLYFTYSNFGRATIGLFSPEFVDAPWSVAKFINLMQHLWVPALLVAITGIGALTQTMRANLLDELNKPYVNTARSKGLAETHLLWKYPVRHALNPFVSTIGWLLPALISGDVIISIVLNLPTAGSLLYASLLQQDLYVAAGFILVLSTLTVIGTFISDLLLAWLDPRIRLT
;
A
#
# COMPACT_ATOMS: atom_id res chain seq x y z
N MET A 1 10.67 -23.51 -5.27
CA MET A 1 12.01 -23.07 -5.71
C MET A 1 12.43 -21.91 -4.83
N THR A 2 13.51 -22.03 -4.07
CA THR A 2 13.91 -21.09 -2.99
C THR A 2 15.27 -20.41 -3.23
N GLN A 3 15.85 -20.56 -4.42
CA GLN A 3 17.01 -19.76 -4.86
C GLN A 3 16.58 -18.87 -6.03
N PRO A 4 16.72 -17.53 -5.92
CA PRO A 4 16.49 -16.64 -7.05
C PRO A 4 17.49 -16.97 -8.17
N LEU A 5 17.02 -17.00 -9.42
CA LEU A 5 17.83 -17.28 -10.62
C LEU A 5 18.85 -16.16 -10.95
N GLY A 6 18.84 -15.06 -10.18
CA GLY A 6 19.76 -13.93 -10.27
C GLY A 6 19.24 -12.73 -9.46
N SER A 7 20.11 -11.76 -9.17
CA SER A 7 19.76 -10.50 -8.47
C SER A 7 19.79 -9.26 -9.38
N GLY A 8 19.82 -9.45 -10.70
CA GLY A 8 19.67 -8.36 -11.64
C GLY A 8 18.24 -7.79 -11.61
N THR A 9 18.10 -6.48 -11.85
CA THR A 9 16.81 -5.89 -12.25
C THR A 9 16.32 -6.47 -13.57
N THR A 10 17.10 -7.32 -14.24
CA THR A 10 16.76 -7.92 -15.51
C THR A 10 17.05 -9.42 -15.47
N ILE A 11 16.09 -10.22 -15.91
CA ILE A 11 16.21 -11.67 -16.11
C ILE A 11 16.08 -11.95 -17.60
N ARG A 12 17.07 -12.63 -18.18
CA ARG A 12 17.10 -13.00 -19.59
C ARG A 12 16.86 -14.50 -19.74
N TYR A 13 15.87 -14.87 -20.51
CA TYR A 13 15.56 -16.23 -20.90
C TYR A 13 15.91 -16.42 -22.36
N GLU A 14 16.57 -17.52 -22.69
CA GLU A 14 16.90 -17.90 -24.06
C GLU A 14 16.01 -19.07 -24.50
N ARG A 15 15.75 -19.18 -25.80
CA ARG A 15 14.96 -20.29 -26.35
C ARG A 15 15.58 -21.64 -25.99
N ASN A 16 14.74 -22.60 -25.64
CA ASN A 16 15.19 -23.97 -25.44
C ASN A 16 15.35 -24.67 -26.81
N PRO A 17 16.56 -25.05 -27.24
CA PRO A 17 16.77 -25.72 -28.53
C PRO A 17 16.19 -27.14 -28.57
N TYR A 18 15.83 -27.71 -27.42
CA TYR A 18 15.17 -29.01 -27.29
C TYR A 18 13.67 -28.89 -27.03
N TYR A 19 13.07 -27.71 -27.25
CA TYR A 19 11.62 -27.57 -27.09
C TYR A 19 10.90 -28.40 -28.16
N TRP A 20 9.96 -29.22 -27.73
CA TRP A 20 9.40 -30.30 -28.55
C TRP A 20 8.15 -29.92 -29.33
N LYS A 21 7.60 -28.70 -29.13
CA LYS A 21 6.41 -28.24 -29.85
C LYS A 21 6.79 -27.57 -31.17
N VAL A 22 6.01 -27.84 -32.20
CA VAL A 22 6.13 -27.25 -33.53
C VAL A 22 4.82 -26.59 -33.94
N ASP A 23 4.89 -25.63 -34.85
CA ASP A 23 3.70 -25.12 -35.52
C ASP A 23 3.21 -26.07 -36.63
N THR A 24 2.10 -25.73 -37.29
CA THR A 24 1.52 -26.54 -38.38
C THR A 24 2.42 -26.65 -39.61
N ALA A 25 3.45 -25.79 -39.73
CA ALA A 25 4.45 -25.85 -40.79
C ALA A 25 5.73 -26.59 -40.36
N GLY A 26 5.77 -27.14 -39.14
CA GLY A 26 6.90 -27.87 -38.59
C GLY A 26 8.01 -26.98 -38.03
N LYS A 27 7.79 -25.67 -37.84
CA LYS A 27 8.78 -24.79 -37.20
C LYS A 27 8.79 -25.01 -35.69
N GLN A 28 9.97 -25.25 -35.12
CA GLN A 28 10.18 -25.44 -33.69
C GLN A 28 9.87 -24.15 -32.90
N LEU A 29 9.03 -24.26 -31.87
CA LEU A 29 8.64 -23.18 -30.97
C LEU A 29 9.64 -23.03 -29.80
N PRO A 30 9.63 -21.91 -29.04
CA PRO A 30 8.89 -20.66 -29.30
C PRO A 30 9.41 -19.91 -30.53
N TYR A 31 8.58 -19.01 -31.10
CA TYR A 31 9.01 -18.10 -32.16
C TYR A 31 9.98 -17.02 -31.65
N ILE A 32 9.87 -16.66 -30.37
CA ILE A 32 10.72 -15.67 -29.70
C ILE A 32 12.02 -16.36 -29.28
N ASP A 33 13.15 -15.81 -29.72
CA ASP A 33 14.48 -16.33 -29.38
C ASP A 33 14.90 -16.01 -27.94
N GLU A 34 14.45 -14.87 -27.42
CA GLU A 34 14.86 -14.33 -26.13
C GLU A 34 13.73 -13.54 -25.47
N ILE A 35 13.57 -13.71 -24.15
CA ILE A 35 12.69 -12.88 -23.33
C ILE A 35 13.54 -12.20 -22.26
N THR A 36 13.51 -10.87 -22.24
CA THR A 36 14.19 -10.07 -21.23
C THR A 36 13.14 -9.41 -20.33
N VAL A 37 13.09 -9.83 -19.08
CA VAL A 37 12.16 -9.34 -18.06
C VAL A 37 12.88 -8.30 -17.22
N THR A 38 12.43 -7.05 -17.23
CA THR A 38 13.00 -5.97 -16.42
C THR A 38 12.06 -5.59 -15.29
N SER A 39 12.57 -5.61 -14.06
CA SER A 39 11.93 -5.11 -12.85
C SER A 39 12.16 -3.61 -12.72
N TYR A 40 11.07 -2.87 -12.62
CA TYR A 40 11.06 -1.43 -12.39
C TYR A 40 10.67 -1.16 -10.93
N GLN A 41 11.26 -0.12 -10.33
CA GLN A 41 11.00 0.25 -8.94
C GLN A 41 9.64 0.95 -8.76
N ASP A 42 9.13 1.58 -9.82
CA ASP A 42 7.90 2.36 -9.84
C ASP A 42 7.12 2.16 -11.15
N ALA A 43 5.82 2.44 -11.11
CA ALA A 43 4.90 2.20 -12.21
C ALA A 43 5.08 3.24 -13.34
N GLU A 44 5.50 4.45 -13.00
CA GLU A 44 5.68 5.59 -13.90
C GLU A 44 6.84 5.34 -14.87
N THR A 45 7.99 4.91 -14.36
CA THR A 45 9.18 4.58 -15.17
C THR A 45 8.90 3.40 -16.09
N ARG A 46 8.19 2.39 -15.58
CA ARG A 46 7.76 1.24 -16.39
C ARG A 46 6.81 1.66 -17.51
N THR A 47 5.83 2.52 -17.19
CA THR A 47 4.88 3.06 -18.17
C THR A 47 5.62 3.85 -19.23
N LEU A 48 6.52 4.75 -18.85
CA LEU A 48 7.33 5.53 -19.79
C LEU A 48 8.17 4.64 -20.72
N ALA A 49 8.79 3.58 -20.19
CA ALA A 49 9.55 2.63 -21.00
C ALA A 49 8.66 1.94 -22.05
N MET A 50 7.42 1.58 -21.71
CA MET A 50 6.45 1.08 -22.68
C MET A 50 6.10 2.13 -23.73
N LEU A 51 5.84 3.38 -23.32
CA LEU A 51 5.52 4.50 -24.22
C LEU A 51 6.66 4.82 -25.22
N ASN A 52 7.90 4.61 -24.80
CA ASN A 52 9.08 4.78 -25.64
C ASN A 52 9.36 3.59 -26.57
N GLY A 53 8.64 2.48 -26.37
CA GLY A 53 8.84 1.24 -27.12
C GLY A 53 10.03 0.40 -26.63
N ASP A 54 10.52 0.66 -25.42
CA ASP A 54 11.57 -0.14 -24.76
C ASP A 54 11.03 -1.46 -24.21
N LEU A 55 9.72 -1.53 -23.94
CA LEU A 55 9.02 -2.72 -23.50
C LEU A 55 8.08 -3.24 -24.58
N ASP A 56 7.98 -4.57 -24.68
CA ASP A 56 7.00 -5.21 -25.55
C ASP A 56 5.69 -5.56 -24.82
N PHE A 57 5.76 -5.75 -23.51
CA PHE A 57 4.67 -6.22 -22.65
C PHE A 57 4.89 -5.77 -21.21
N ILE A 58 3.80 -5.42 -20.49
CA ILE A 58 3.81 -5.15 -19.05
C ILE A 58 2.89 -6.14 -18.35
N LYS A 59 3.37 -6.86 -17.33
CA LYS A 59 2.54 -7.83 -16.60
C LYS A 59 1.33 -7.19 -15.91
N ASP A 60 1.56 -6.12 -15.15
CA ASP A 60 0.54 -5.52 -14.27
C ASP A 60 0.46 -4.00 -14.56
N PRO A 61 -0.18 -3.55 -15.67
CA PRO A 61 -0.08 -2.17 -16.16
C PRO A 61 -0.60 -1.10 -15.20
N GLY A 62 -1.49 -1.49 -14.29
CA GLY A 62 -2.01 -0.68 -13.18
C GLY A 62 -3.02 0.37 -13.63
N GLU A 63 -4.23 0.34 -13.05
CA GLU A 63 -5.40 1.12 -13.49
C GLU A 63 -5.15 2.63 -13.65
N ALA A 64 -4.28 3.23 -12.82
CA ALA A 64 -3.98 4.66 -12.88
C ALA A 64 -3.37 5.11 -14.23
N ASN A 65 -2.77 4.19 -14.99
CA ASN A 65 -2.08 4.50 -16.25
C ASN A 65 -2.93 4.20 -17.49
N ARG A 66 -4.18 3.73 -17.34
CA ARG A 66 -5.03 3.28 -18.45
C ARG A 66 -5.14 4.32 -19.55
N GLU A 67 -5.57 5.53 -19.19
CA GLU A 67 -5.77 6.66 -20.11
C GLU A 67 -4.50 6.97 -20.89
N VAL A 68 -3.34 6.97 -20.21
CA VAL A 68 -2.03 7.24 -20.82
C VAL A 68 -1.71 6.27 -21.96
N TYR A 69 -2.09 4.99 -21.84
CA TYR A 69 -1.87 4.02 -22.91
C TYR A 69 -2.83 4.19 -24.09
N PHE A 70 -4.10 4.54 -23.83
CA PHE A 70 -5.07 4.84 -24.89
C PHE A 70 -4.68 6.11 -25.64
N ASP A 71 -4.29 7.18 -24.94
CA ASP A 71 -3.79 8.41 -25.54
C ASP A 71 -2.55 8.15 -26.39
N ALA A 72 -1.62 7.31 -25.92
CA ALA A 72 -0.44 6.93 -26.68
C ALA A 72 -0.77 6.17 -27.96
N MET A 73 -1.77 5.27 -27.90
CA MET A 73 -2.27 4.54 -29.06
C MET A 73 -2.90 5.50 -30.09
N ASP A 74 -3.72 6.45 -29.63
CA ASP A 74 -4.37 7.46 -30.48
C ASP A 74 -3.36 8.44 -31.10
N GLN A 75 -2.26 8.72 -30.40
CA GLN A 75 -1.11 9.48 -30.91
C GLN A 75 -0.25 8.70 -31.92
N GLY A 76 -0.58 7.44 -32.22
CA GLY A 76 0.14 6.62 -33.18
C GLY A 76 1.50 6.12 -32.68
N LYS A 77 1.73 6.11 -31.36
CA LYS A 77 2.92 5.44 -30.78
C LYS A 77 2.87 3.94 -31.11
N PRO A 78 4.02 3.21 -31.09
CA PRO A 78 4.07 1.78 -31.40
C PRO A 78 3.49 0.89 -30.27
N ILE A 79 2.34 1.26 -29.74
CA ILE A 79 1.58 0.56 -28.72
C ILE A 79 0.20 0.19 -29.27
N LYS A 80 -0.29 -0.97 -28.87
CA LYS A 80 -1.67 -1.40 -29.00
C LYS A 80 -2.20 -1.69 -27.60
N VAL A 81 -3.42 -1.24 -27.32
CA VAL A 81 -4.15 -1.63 -26.10
C VAL A 81 -5.18 -2.67 -26.49
N VAL A 82 -5.21 -3.79 -25.78
CA VAL A 82 -6.19 -4.85 -25.97
C VAL A 82 -7.03 -5.03 -24.72
N ALA A 83 -8.33 -5.29 -24.91
CA ALA A 83 -9.22 -5.61 -23.82
C ALA A 83 -8.90 -7.01 -23.26
N VAL A 84 -8.89 -7.11 -21.94
CA VAL A 84 -8.68 -8.35 -21.21
C VAL A 84 -9.96 -8.68 -20.46
N GLN A 85 -10.52 -9.84 -20.74
CA GLN A 85 -11.61 -10.38 -19.96
C GLN A 85 -11.09 -10.79 -18.59
N PRO A 86 -11.68 -10.29 -17.50
CA PRO A 86 -11.42 -10.83 -16.19
C PRO A 86 -11.90 -12.29 -16.14
N ASP A 87 -11.16 -13.14 -15.46
CA ASP A 87 -11.58 -14.52 -15.15
C ASP A 87 -12.34 -14.63 -13.83
N GLY A 88 -12.49 -13.52 -13.12
CA GLY A 88 -13.17 -13.42 -11.84
C GLY A 88 -14.67 -13.56 -11.92
N GLY A 89 -15.23 -14.28 -10.94
CA GLY A 89 -16.67 -14.36 -10.77
C GLY A 89 -17.28 -13.07 -10.20
N ASN A 90 -16.50 -12.28 -9.46
CA ASN A 90 -16.93 -11.01 -8.88
C ASN A 90 -15.73 -10.09 -8.60
N THR A 91 -15.98 -8.82 -8.33
CA THR A 91 -14.95 -7.88 -7.84
C THR A 91 -14.63 -8.14 -6.37
N ILE A 92 -15.66 -8.33 -5.54
CA ILE A 92 -15.58 -8.49 -4.09
C ILE A 92 -16.45 -9.67 -3.65
N SER A 93 -15.96 -10.43 -2.67
CA SER A 93 -16.74 -11.42 -1.94
C SER A 93 -16.82 -11.04 -0.46
N VAL A 94 -18.02 -11.11 0.09
CA VAL A 94 -18.30 -10.84 1.51
C VAL A 94 -18.73 -12.13 2.20
N HIS A 95 -18.02 -12.46 3.27
CA HIS A 95 -18.12 -13.72 3.99
C HIS A 95 -18.62 -13.50 5.41
N PHE A 96 -19.63 -14.28 5.80
CA PHE A 96 -20.08 -14.41 7.17
C PHE A 96 -19.69 -15.80 7.68
N ASN A 97 -18.77 -15.87 8.64
CA ASN A 97 -18.24 -17.14 9.13
C ASN A 97 -19.28 -17.89 9.97
N GLN A 98 -19.94 -18.88 9.35
CA GLN A 98 -20.96 -19.72 9.99
C GLN A 98 -20.41 -20.65 11.06
N THR A 99 -19.08 -20.70 11.19
CA THR A 99 -18.34 -21.45 12.19
C THR A 99 -17.57 -20.53 13.13
N SER A 100 -18.00 -19.27 13.26
CA SER A 100 -17.38 -18.29 14.14
C SER A 100 -17.26 -18.82 15.57
N LYS A 101 -16.16 -18.46 16.25
CA LYS A 101 -15.98 -18.71 17.69
C LYS A 101 -17.12 -18.17 18.56
N ASN A 102 -17.76 -17.10 18.11
CA ASN A 102 -18.94 -16.56 18.78
C ASN A 102 -20.18 -17.36 18.34
N PRO A 103 -20.79 -18.17 19.23
CA PRO A 103 -21.89 -19.06 18.85
C PRO A 103 -23.15 -18.31 18.42
N VAL A 104 -23.39 -17.11 18.95
CA VAL A 104 -24.54 -16.26 18.58
C VAL A 104 -24.37 -15.77 17.13
N LEU A 105 -23.17 -15.31 16.78
CA LEU A 105 -22.86 -14.90 15.41
C LEU A 105 -22.90 -16.08 14.45
N ALA A 106 -22.34 -17.23 14.84
CA ALA A 106 -22.37 -18.45 14.02
C ALA A 106 -23.82 -18.88 13.70
N GLU A 107 -24.70 -18.86 14.71
CA GLU A 107 -26.13 -19.18 14.54
C GLU A 107 -26.82 -18.21 13.58
N VAL A 108 -26.64 -16.89 13.78
CA VAL A 108 -27.26 -15.86 12.92
C VAL A 108 -26.69 -15.93 11.50
N PHE A 109 -25.38 -16.07 11.34
CA PHE A 109 -24.71 -16.14 10.04
C PHE A 109 -25.10 -17.39 9.26
N ALA A 110 -25.45 -18.49 9.94
CA ALA A 110 -25.94 -19.71 9.30
C ALA A 110 -27.33 -19.52 8.66
N GLN A 111 -28.15 -18.60 9.15
CA GLN A 111 -29.48 -18.34 8.60
C GLN A 111 -29.40 -17.63 7.24
N LYS A 112 -30.03 -18.24 6.23
CA LYS A 112 -30.08 -17.68 4.86
C LYS A 112 -30.75 -16.30 4.85
N ASP A 113 -31.84 -16.13 5.59
CA ASP A 113 -32.58 -14.86 5.63
C ASP A 113 -31.72 -13.70 6.13
N PHE A 114 -30.80 -13.95 7.07
CA PHE A 114 -29.83 -12.93 7.49
C PHE A 114 -28.96 -12.48 6.32
N ARG A 115 -28.35 -13.43 5.59
CA ARG A 115 -27.48 -13.12 4.44
C ARG A 115 -28.25 -12.43 3.31
N VAL A 116 -29.50 -12.83 3.07
CA VAL A 116 -30.40 -12.18 2.09
C VAL A 116 -30.68 -10.73 2.49
N GLY A 117 -31.04 -10.49 3.75
CA GLY A 117 -31.26 -9.15 4.29
C GLY A 117 -30.01 -8.27 4.20
N MET A 118 -28.84 -8.81 4.54
CA MET A 118 -27.57 -8.11 4.36
C MET A 118 -27.28 -7.81 2.88
N SER A 119 -27.64 -8.70 1.95
CA SER A 119 -27.46 -8.47 0.51
C SER A 119 -28.31 -7.32 -0.01
N HIS A 120 -29.58 -7.24 0.39
CA HIS A 120 -30.49 -6.15 0.01
C HIS A 120 -30.13 -4.80 0.64
N ALA A 121 -29.40 -4.83 1.76
CA ALA A 121 -28.89 -3.61 2.39
C ALA A 121 -27.77 -2.96 1.56
N ILE A 122 -27.12 -3.65 0.63
CA ILE A 122 -25.94 -3.12 -0.08
C ILE A 122 -26.36 -2.34 -1.33
N ASP A 123 -26.01 -1.06 -1.38
CA ASP A 123 -26.09 -0.27 -2.62
C ASP A 123 -24.90 -0.58 -3.53
N ARG A 124 -25.09 -1.60 -4.38
CA ARG A 124 -24.07 -2.02 -5.36
C ARG A 124 -23.82 -0.95 -6.42
N ALA A 125 -24.82 -0.15 -6.78
CA ALA A 125 -24.67 0.87 -7.81
C ALA A 125 -23.73 1.98 -7.32
N GLU A 126 -23.89 2.42 -6.07
CA GLU A 126 -22.99 3.38 -5.44
C GLU A 126 -21.56 2.83 -5.31
N ILE A 127 -21.40 1.57 -4.85
CA ILE A 127 -20.06 0.96 -4.77
C ILE A 127 -19.40 0.87 -6.15
N ILE A 128 -20.13 0.46 -7.18
CA ILE A 128 -19.61 0.39 -8.55
C ILE A 128 -19.18 1.77 -9.04
N GLU A 129 -19.97 2.80 -8.80
CA GLU A 129 -19.65 4.16 -9.22
C GLU A 129 -18.43 4.73 -8.46
N VAL A 130 -18.41 4.61 -7.13
CA VAL A 130 -17.40 5.23 -6.27
C VAL A 130 -16.09 4.46 -6.25
N VAL A 131 -16.15 3.14 -6.08
CA VAL A 131 -14.97 2.28 -5.92
C VAL A 131 -14.44 1.80 -7.26
N PHE A 132 -15.34 1.34 -8.15
CA PHE A 132 -14.98 0.75 -9.44
C PHE A 132 -15.12 1.72 -10.63
N LYS A 133 -15.40 3.01 -10.38
CA LYS A 133 -15.47 4.06 -11.40
C LYS A 133 -16.49 3.75 -12.50
N GLY A 134 -17.65 3.22 -12.11
CA GLY A 134 -18.73 2.83 -13.01
C GLY A 134 -18.46 1.56 -13.81
N GLN A 135 -17.39 0.81 -13.50
CA GLN A 135 -17.04 -0.41 -14.22
C GLN A 135 -17.67 -1.65 -13.59
N GLY A 136 -18.35 -2.43 -14.42
CA GLY A 136 -19.02 -3.65 -14.00
C GLY A 136 -20.51 -3.46 -13.77
N GLU A 137 -21.18 -4.55 -13.44
CA GLU A 137 -22.63 -4.58 -13.21
C GLU A 137 -22.91 -5.32 -11.89
N PRO A 138 -23.96 -4.97 -11.14
CA PRO A 138 -24.32 -5.69 -9.92
C PRO A 138 -24.46 -7.20 -10.15
N ALA A 139 -23.79 -8.01 -9.33
CA ALA A 139 -23.87 -9.46 -9.41
C ALA A 139 -23.42 -10.12 -8.11
N GLN A 140 -23.94 -11.32 -7.85
CA GLN A 140 -23.41 -12.21 -6.81
C GLN A 140 -22.14 -12.92 -7.31
N VAL A 141 -21.42 -13.56 -6.39
CA VAL A 141 -20.24 -14.33 -6.75
C VAL A 141 -20.62 -15.64 -7.45
N GLY A 142 -20.03 -15.88 -8.62
CA GLY A 142 -20.25 -17.13 -9.35
C GLY A 142 -19.70 -17.10 -10.78
N PRO A 143 -19.81 -18.23 -11.52
CA PRO A 143 -19.28 -18.34 -12.87
C PRO A 143 -19.80 -17.24 -13.82
N LEU A 144 -18.99 -16.88 -14.82
CA LEU A 144 -19.33 -15.89 -15.85
C LEU A 144 -20.32 -16.48 -16.86
N ALA A 145 -21.03 -15.63 -17.59
CA ALA A 145 -22.08 -16.05 -18.55
C ALA A 145 -21.56 -16.94 -19.70
N ASP A 146 -20.27 -16.89 -20.02
CA ASP A 146 -19.63 -17.75 -21.02
C ASP A 146 -19.09 -19.07 -20.43
N SER A 147 -19.24 -19.28 -19.12
CA SER A 147 -18.91 -20.54 -18.45
C SER A 147 -20.02 -21.58 -18.68
N PRO A 148 -19.67 -22.86 -18.97
CA PRO A 148 -20.65 -23.95 -18.95
C PRO A 148 -21.21 -24.25 -17.55
N LEU A 149 -20.65 -23.65 -16.49
CA LEU A 149 -21.10 -23.74 -15.11
C LEU A 149 -21.94 -22.52 -14.68
N TYR A 150 -22.26 -21.62 -15.62
CA TYR A 150 -23.10 -20.46 -15.32
C TYR A 150 -24.45 -20.90 -14.73
N ASN A 151 -24.78 -20.34 -13.57
CA ASN A 151 -26.08 -20.51 -12.93
C ASN A 151 -26.70 -19.12 -12.76
N GLU A 152 -27.81 -18.89 -13.48
CA GLU A 152 -28.46 -17.58 -13.54
C GLU A 152 -29.03 -17.17 -12.18
N THR A 153 -29.68 -18.10 -11.47
CA THR A 153 -30.24 -17.87 -10.13
C THR A 153 -29.14 -17.46 -9.14
N LEU A 154 -28.02 -18.18 -9.13
CA LEU A 154 -26.89 -17.91 -8.23
C LEU A 154 -26.40 -16.48 -8.37
N VAL A 155 -26.24 -16.02 -9.62
CA VAL A 155 -25.62 -14.75 -9.96
C VAL A 155 -26.56 -13.56 -9.78
N ASN A 156 -27.86 -13.74 -10.06
CA ASN A 156 -28.81 -12.63 -10.17
C ASN A 156 -29.73 -12.47 -8.95
N GLN A 157 -29.66 -13.37 -7.96
CA GLN A 157 -30.50 -13.28 -6.76
C GLN A 157 -30.06 -12.17 -5.79
N PHE A 158 -31.05 -11.54 -5.13
CA PHE A 158 -30.86 -10.59 -4.01
C PHE A 158 -29.95 -9.38 -4.31
N LEU A 159 -30.03 -8.85 -5.53
CA LEU A 159 -29.19 -7.74 -5.99
C LEU A 159 -29.79 -6.35 -5.74
N GLU A 160 -31.11 -6.26 -5.60
CA GLU A 160 -31.78 -4.97 -5.44
C GLU A 160 -31.43 -4.33 -4.08
N TYR A 161 -31.06 -3.05 -4.13
CA TYR A 161 -30.89 -2.24 -2.94
C TYR A 161 -32.27 -1.79 -2.46
N ASP A 162 -32.73 -2.36 -1.35
CA ASP A 162 -34.00 -2.01 -0.73
C ASP A 162 -33.88 -2.19 0.79
N VAL A 163 -33.83 -1.05 1.50
CA VAL A 163 -33.71 -1.01 2.95
C VAL A 163 -34.93 -1.61 3.64
N ALA A 164 -36.14 -1.47 3.08
CA ALA A 164 -37.36 -2.02 3.67
C ALA A 164 -37.37 -3.54 3.53
N LEU A 165 -37.04 -4.05 2.34
CA LEU A 165 -36.93 -5.49 2.10
C LEU A 165 -35.81 -6.12 2.92
N ALA A 166 -34.65 -5.45 3.02
CA ALA A 166 -33.56 -5.86 3.90
C ALA A 166 -34.04 -6.00 5.35
N ASN A 167 -34.82 -5.03 5.86
CA ASN A 167 -35.40 -5.12 7.18
C ASN A 167 -36.41 -6.28 7.31
N GLU A 168 -37.25 -6.55 6.31
CA GLU A 168 -38.20 -7.67 6.32
C GLU A 168 -37.49 -9.03 6.53
N TYR A 169 -36.37 -9.23 5.84
CA TYR A 169 -35.56 -10.44 6.00
C TYR A 169 -34.81 -10.48 7.33
N LEU A 170 -34.20 -9.36 7.72
CA LEU A 170 -33.46 -9.30 8.99
C LEU A 170 -34.40 -9.43 10.20
N ASP A 171 -35.65 -8.99 10.13
CA ASP A 171 -36.64 -9.12 11.21
C ASP A 171 -37.06 -10.59 11.44
N LYS A 172 -36.91 -11.47 10.43
CA LYS A 172 -37.12 -12.92 10.59
C LYS A 172 -36.05 -13.57 11.48
N VAL A 173 -34.88 -12.95 11.58
CA VAL A 173 -33.70 -13.50 12.29
C VAL A 173 -33.40 -12.72 13.58
N LEU A 174 -33.47 -11.39 13.53
CA LEU A 174 -33.14 -10.44 14.59
C LEU A 174 -34.30 -9.45 14.78
N PRO A 175 -35.47 -9.89 15.28
CA PRO A 175 -36.69 -9.07 15.36
C PRO A 175 -36.57 -7.89 16.32
N ASP A 176 -35.76 -8.02 17.37
CA ASP A 176 -35.68 -7.04 18.45
C ASP A 176 -34.67 -5.93 18.13
N LYS A 177 -35.04 -4.69 18.46
CA LYS A 177 -34.22 -3.49 18.28
C LYS A 177 -34.19 -2.64 19.55
N ASP A 178 -33.07 -1.95 19.76
CA ASP A 178 -32.90 -0.97 20.84
C ASP A 178 -33.57 0.38 20.52
N ALA A 179 -33.48 1.32 21.44
CA ALA A 179 -34.06 2.66 21.29
C ALA A 179 -33.47 3.49 20.13
N ASN A 180 -32.28 3.11 19.63
CA ASN A 180 -31.61 3.75 18.51
C ASN A 180 -31.89 3.05 17.17
N GLY A 181 -32.72 2.01 17.18
CA GLY A 181 -33.03 1.19 16.00
C GLY A 181 -31.97 0.15 15.67
N MET A 182 -31.02 -0.11 16.56
CA MET A 182 -29.99 -1.13 16.39
C MET A 182 -30.51 -2.49 16.82
N ARG A 183 -30.23 -3.54 16.05
CA ARG A 183 -30.69 -4.90 16.29
C ARG A 183 -30.03 -5.50 17.52
N LEU A 184 -30.80 -6.28 18.26
CA LEU A 184 -30.33 -7.08 19.39
C LEU A 184 -30.12 -8.52 18.93
N GLY A 185 -29.10 -9.17 19.47
CA GLY A 185 -28.86 -10.59 19.25
C GLY A 185 -29.94 -11.44 19.93
N PRO A 186 -30.03 -12.74 19.59
CA PRO A 186 -30.88 -13.71 20.28
C PRO A 186 -30.64 -13.79 21.80
N ASP A 187 -29.48 -13.33 22.27
CA ASP A 187 -29.09 -13.22 23.68
C ASP A 187 -29.57 -11.92 24.36
N GLY A 188 -30.25 -11.04 23.62
CA GLY A 188 -30.75 -9.75 24.07
C GLY A 188 -29.68 -8.66 24.17
N GLN A 189 -28.43 -8.93 23.76
CA GLN A 189 -27.35 -7.95 23.75
C GLN A 189 -27.31 -7.19 22.40
N PRO A 190 -26.68 -6.00 22.33
CA PRO A 190 -26.48 -5.31 21.06
C PRO A 190 -25.76 -6.20 20.04
N PHE A 191 -26.35 -6.39 18.87
CA PHE A 191 -25.78 -7.21 17.80
C PHE A 191 -24.73 -6.40 17.04
N SER A 192 -23.46 -6.78 17.19
CA SER A 192 -22.31 -6.12 16.56
C SER A 192 -21.38 -7.15 15.94
N ILE A 193 -20.85 -6.83 14.76
CA ILE A 193 -19.97 -7.71 13.98
C ILE A 193 -18.61 -7.02 13.81
N ILE A 194 -17.53 -7.76 14.05
CA ILE A 194 -16.18 -7.35 13.68
C ILE A 194 -15.93 -7.73 12.23
N TRP A 195 -15.80 -6.72 11.38
CA TRP A 195 -15.46 -6.91 9.97
C TRP A 195 -13.95 -6.80 9.78
N THR A 196 -13.31 -7.95 9.62
CA THR A 196 -11.88 -8.02 9.35
C THR A 196 -11.59 -7.61 7.90
N CYS A 197 -10.70 -6.63 7.72
CA CYS A 197 -10.20 -6.20 6.42
C CYS A 197 -8.66 -6.19 6.45
N LEU A 198 -8.04 -6.60 5.35
CA LEU A 198 -6.59 -6.50 5.20
C LEU A 198 -6.19 -5.04 4.93
N ASP A 199 -5.04 -4.63 5.46
CA ASP A 199 -4.51 -3.28 5.26
C ASP A 199 -4.03 -3.04 3.81
N ALA A 200 -3.81 -1.76 3.48
CA ALA A 200 -3.42 -1.35 2.13
C ALA A 200 -2.03 -1.84 1.68
N ASN A 201 -1.24 -2.48 2.56
CA ASN A 201 0.05 -3.08 2.21
C ASN A 201 -0.09 -4.53 1.76
N TYR A 202 -1.29 -5.13 1.84
CA TYR A 202 -1.53 -6.47 1.31
C TYR A 202 -1.26 -6.51 -0.20
N THR A 203 -0.43 -7.48 -0.62
CA THR A 203 0.05 -7.59 -2.01
C THR A 203 -0.69 -8.64 -2.83
N GLY A 204 -1.56 -9.45 -2.20
CA GLY A 204 -2.29 -10.53 -2.85
C GLY A 204 -3.60 -10.12 -3.54
N GLY A 205 -3.97 -8.83 -3.50
CA GLY A 205 -5.23 -8.31 -4.06
C GLY A 205 -5.39 -6.81 -3.89
N ASP A 206 -6.53 -6.25 -4.29
CA ASP A 206 -6.82 -4.82 -4.21
C ASP A 206 -7.44 -4.43 -2.85
N ALA A 207 -6.63 -4.54 -1.79
CA ALA A 207 -7.06 -4.23 -0.42
C ALA A 207 -7.55 -2.78 -0.23
N LYS A 208 -7.14 -1.85 -1.11
CA LYS A 208 -7.63 -0.47 -1.10
C LYS A 208 -9.09 -0.40 -1.53
N ALA A 209 -9.46 -1.08 -2.62
CA ALA A 209 -10.84 -1.17 -3.06
C ALA A 209 -11.72 -1.88 -2.01
N TRP A 210 -11.20 -2.89 -1.32
CA TRP A 210 -11.93 -3.58 -0.26
C TRP A 210 -12.22 -2.67 0.93
N LEU A 211 -11.21 -1.90 1.37
CA LEU A 211 -11.37 -0.96 2.46
C LEU A 211 -12.44 0.10 2.15
N GLN A 212 -12.37 0.70 0.95
CA GLN A 212 -13.36 1.69 0.50
C GLN A 212 -14.78 1.11 0.43
N ALA A 213 -14.92 -0.10 -0.12
CA ALA A 213 -16.22 -0.77 -0.19
C ALA A 213 -16.75 -1.14 1.21
N ALA A 214 -15.88 -1.59 2.12
CA ALA A 214 -16.26 -1.93 3.50
C ALA A 214 -16.70 -0.69 4.30
N GLU A 215 -16.05 0.46 4.10
CA GLU A 215 -16.46 1.74 4.70
C GLU A 215 -17.87 2.16 4.26
N LEU A 216 -18.17 2.08 2.96
CA LEU A 216 -19.52 2.35 2.43
C LEU A 216 -20.56 1.36 3.00
N MET A 217 -20.26 0.06 2.93
CA MET A 217 -21.15 -0.99 3.43
C MET A 217 -21.42 -0.90 4.93
N THR A 218 -20.46 -0.42 5.72
CA THR A 218 -20.67 -0.16 7.16
C THR A 218 -21.79 0.85 7.37
N GLY A 219 -21.86 1.90 6.54
CA GLY A 219 -22.96 2.86 6.54
C GLY A 219 -24.30 2.21 6.17
N TYR A 220 -24.30 1.37 5.14
CA TYR A 220 -25.52 0.69 4.69
C TYR A 220 -26.07 -0.31 5.71
N PHE A 221 -25.19 -1.10 6.34
CA PHE A 221 -25.57 -2.05 7.39
C PHE A 221 -26.11 -1.36 8.63
N LYS A 222 -25.53 -0.21 8.99
CA LYS A 222 -26.07 0.63 10.05
C LYS A 222 -27.49 1.13 9.75
N ALA A 223 -27.81 1.43 8.48
CA ALA A 223 -29.15 1.87 8.09
C ALA A 223 -30.24 0.80 8.28
N VAL A 224 -29.87 -0.49 8.30
CA VAL A 224 -30.77 -1.62 8.62
C VAL A 224 -30.64 -2.09 10.07
N GLY A 225 -29.93 -1.33 10.90
CA GLY A 225 -29.77 -1.56 12.34
C GLY A 225 -28.69 -2.58 12.71
N VAL A 226 -27.78 -2.97 11.81
CA VAL A 226 -26.67 -3.89 12.11
C VAL A 226 -25.41 -3.08 12.38
N ASP A 227 -24.86 -3.18 13.59
CA ASP A 227 -23.60 -2.51 13.94
C ASP A 227 -22.42 -3.31 13.39
N VAL A 228 -21.59 -2.67 12.56
CA VAL A 228 -20.40 -3.31 12.00
C VAL A 228 -19.16 -2.48 12.32
N LYS A 229 -18.16 -3.11 12.90
CA LYS A 229 -16.90 -2.48 13.30
C LYS A 229 -15.79 -2.98 12.40
N LEU A 230 -15.29 -2.08 11.59
CA LEU A 230 -14.19 -2.36 10.69
C LEU A 230 -12.87 -2.51 11.47
N ASP A 231 -12.22 -3.66 11.34
CA ASP A 231 -10.93 -3.97 11.93
C ASP A 231 -9.90 -4.20 10.82
N VAL A 232 -9.04 -3.19 10.60
CA VAL A 232 -8.04 -3.19 9.53
C VAL A 232 -6.72 -3.73 10.08
N ILE A 233 -6.29 -4.89 9.58
CA ILE A 233 -5.16 -5.64 10.12
C ILE A 233 -4.16 -6.03 9.03
N SER A 234 -2.92 -6.34 9.44
CA SER A 234 -1.90 -6.85 8.53
C SER A 234 -2.17 -8.31 8.13
N GLU A 235 -1.61 -8.74 7.01
CA GLU A 235 -1.72 -10.13 6.54
C GLU A 235 -1.25 -11.16 7.57
N GLN A 236 -0.19 -10.84 8.31
CA GLN A 236 0.32 -11.72 9.36
C GLN A 236 -0.73 -11.94 10.46
N VAL A 237 -1.30 -10.85 10.98
CA VAL A 237 -2.34 -10.92 12.03
C VAL A 237 -3.58 -11.62 11.51
N PHE A 238 -3.95 -11.38 10.25
CA PHE A 238 -5.05 -12.09 9.61
C PHE A 238 -4.80 -13.59 9.56
N ASN A 239 -3.62 -14.03 9.14
CA ASN A 239 -3.29 -15.46 9.08
C ASN A 239 -3.34 -16.10 10.48
N GLU A 240 -2.80 -15.43 11.51
CA GLU A 240 -2.86 -15.88 12.91
C GLU A 240 -4.31 -16.05 13.38
N ARG A 241 -5.17 -15.06 13.12
CA ARG A 241 -6.60 -15.13 13.47
C ARG A 241 -7.36 -16.18 12.67
N ARG A 242 -7.10 -16.26 11.37
CA ARG A 242 -7.70 -17.28 10.49
C ARG A 242 -7.39 -18.68 11.00
N ASP A 243 -6.12 -18.97 11.31
CA ASP A 243 -5.69 -20.29 11.75
C ASP A 243 -6.23 -20.64 13.15
N ALA A 244 -6.61 -19.61 13.91
CA ALA A 244 -7.33 -19.75 15.18
C ALA A 244 -8.87 -19.72 15.02
N ASN A 245 -9.44 -19.68 13.81
CA ASN A 245 -10.89 -19.49 13.56
C ASN A 245 -11.49 -18.24 14.25
N ASP A 246 -10.71 -17.17 14.36
CA ASP A 246 -11.05 -15.90 15.03
C ASP A 246 -11.35 -14.78 14.03
N VAL A 247 -12.22 -15.10 13.06
CA VAL A 247 -12.66 -14.17 12.02
C VAL A 247 -14.18 -14.28 11.92
N GLU A 248 -14.90 -13.18 12.17
CA GLU A 248 -16.37 -13.16 12.16
C GLU A 248 -16.91 -12.87 10.75
N MET A 249 -16.54 -11.71 10.21
CA MET A 249 -16.89 -11.28 8.87
C MET A 249 -15.63 -10.88 8.12
N PHE A 250 -15.53 -11.24 6.85
CA PHE A 250 -14.35 -10.98 6.03
C PHE A 250 -14.72 -10.51 4.63
N ILE A 251 -13.90 -9.62 4.09
CA ILE A 251 -13.97 -9.16 2.71
C ILE A 251 -12.76 -9.67 1.94
N PHE A 252 -12.99 -10.18 0.73
CA PHE A 252 -11.92 -10.65 -0.14
C PHE A 252 -12.21 -10.29 -1.60
N HIS A 253 -11.25 -10.52 -2.50
CA HIS A 253 -11.56 -10.43 -3.92
C HIS A 253 -12.48 -11.56 -4.38
N GLY A 254 -13.26 -11.30 -5.43
CA GLY A 254 -14.06 -12.32 -6.12
C GLY A 254 -13.43 -12.82 -7.43
N ASN A 255 -12.13 -12.57 -7.62
CA ASN A 255 -11.46 -12.73 -8.92
C ASN A 255 -11.18 -14.19 -9.34
N GLU A 256 -11.63 -15.19 -8.56
CA GLU A 256 -11.40 -16.61 -8.85
C GLU A 256 -12.67 -17.36 -9.25
N GLY A 257 -12.48 -18.47 -9.94
CA GLY A 257 -13.53 -19.45 -10.24
C GLY A 257 -14.55 -19.01 -11.30
N GLY A 258 -14.43 -17.81 -11.86
CA GLY A 258 -15.43 -17.22 -12.76
C GLY A 258 -15.41 -17.78 -14.19
N ALA A 259 -14.25 -17.83 -14.84
CA ALA A 259 -14.16 -18.18 -16.26
C ALA A 259 -14.07 -19.69 -16.52
N GLY A 260 -14.68 -20.11 -17.63
CA GLY A 260 -14.58 -21.48 -18.14
C GLY A 260 -14.97 -22.52 -17.09
N LEU A 261 -14.05 -23.41 -16.74
CA LEU A 261 -14.26 -24.46 -15.73
C LEU A 261 -13.52 -24.14 -14.42
N GLY A 262 -13.26 -22.85 -14.16
CA GLY A 262 -12.55 -22.36 -13.00
C GLY A 262 -13.16 -22.84 -11.69
N ALA A 263 -14.48 -22.80 -11.56
CA ALA A 263 -15.20 -23.25 -10.36
C ALA A 263 -14.99 -24.73 -9.99
N ILE A 264 -14.54 -25.59 -10.91
CA ILE A 264 -14.15 -26.98 -10.59
C ILE A 264 -12.77 -27.03 -9.92
N VAL A 265 -11.87 -26.14 -10.32
CA VAL A 265 -10.49 -26.07 -9.81
C VAL A 265 -10.43 -25.23 -8.53
N ASP A 266 -11.26 -24.20 -8.46
CA ASP A 266 -11.37 -23.28 -7.34
C ASP A 266 -12.84 -23.08 -6.94
N PRO A 267 -13.38 -24.00 -6.12
CA PRO A 267 -14.79 -24.03 -5.73
C PRO A 267 -15.09 -23.17 -4.48
N ARG A 268 -14.17 -22.32 -4.03
CA ARG A 268 -14.19 -21.73 -2.68
C ARG A 268 -15.41 -20.86 -2.34
N TRP A 269 -16.15 -20.40 -3.35
CA TRP A 269 -17.40 -19.64 -3.15
C TRP A 269 -18.64 -20.52 -3.05
N HIS A 270 -18.52 -21.77 -3.46
CA HIS A 270 -19.64 -22.66 -3.75
C HIS A 270 -19.66 -23.90 -2.88
N VAL A 271 -18.51 -24.33 -2.38
CA VAL A 271 -18.36 -25.56 -1.59
C VAL A 271 -17.90 -25.21 -0.18
N PRO A 272 -18.63 -25.62 0.86
CA PRO A 272 -18.31 -25.31 2.25
C PRO A 272 -17.01 -25.99 2.71
N GLY A 273 -16.23 -25.30 3.54
CA GLY A 273 -14.97 -25.85 4.10
C GLY A 273 -13.80 -25.87 3.12
N GLU A 274 -13.91 -25.17 1.99
CA GLU A 274 -12.82 -25.00 1.02
C GLU A 274 -11.83 -23.92 1.44
N PHE A 275 -10.63 -24.01 0.86
CA PHE A 275 -9.55 -23.07 1.13
C PHE A 275 -9.96 -21.64 0.81
N PHE A 276 -9.77 -20.72 1.77
CA PHE A 276 -10.20 -19.31 1.69
C PHE A 276 -11.73 -19.07 1.54
N GLY A 277 -12.55 -20.11 1.67
CA GLY A 277 -14.01 -19.97 1.85
C GLY A 277 -14.34 -19.59 3.30
N ILE A 278 -14.08 -18.34 3.71
CA ILE A 278 -14.17 -17.89 5.10
C ILE A 278 -15.58 -18.05 5.70
N PHE A 279 -16.63 -18.14 4.87
CA PHE A 279 -17.97 -18.47 5.34
C PHE A 279 -18.08 -19.81 6.09
N GLY A 280 -17.12 -20.71 5.91
CA GLY A 280 -17.02 -22.01 6.58
C GLY A 280 -15.60 -22.30 7.08
N LEU A 281 -14.95 -21.31 7.69
CA LEU A 281 -13.53 -21.37 8.08
C LEU A 281 -13.21 -22.53 9.04
N GLY A 282 -14.01 -22.73 10.08
CA GLY A 282 -13.88 -23.81 11.05
C GLY A 282 -14.00 -25.20 10.41
N TRP A 283 -14.86 -25.36 9.39
CA TRP A 283 -14.94 -26.60 8.60
C TRP A 283 -13.65 -26.86 7.83
N ASN A 284 -13.08 -25.81 7.21
CA ASN A 284 -11.80 -25.92 6.51
C ASN A 284 -10.67 -26.32 7.47
N ILE A 285 -10.61 -25.71 8.65
CA ILE A 285 -9.60 -26.00 9.67
C ILE A 285 -9.73 -27.44 10.19
N ALA A 286 -10.95 -27.94 10.43
CA ALA A 286 -11.15 -29.33 10.84
C ALA A 286 -10.62 -30.32 9.78
N LEU A 287 -10.98 -30.08 8.51
CA LEU A 287 -10.66 -31.00 7.40
C LEU A 287 -9.20 -30.93 6.94
N PHE A 288 -8.60 -29.74 6.95
CA PHE A 288 -7.31 -29.47 6.28
C PHE A 288 -6.31 -28.69 7.13
N GLY A 289 -6.69 -28.26 8.33
CA GLY A 289 -5.79 -27.55 9.24
C GLY A 289 -4.59 -28.39 9.64
N ASN A 290 -3.50 -27.71 10.03
CA ASN A 290 -2.39 -28.39 10.68
C ASN A 290 -2.80 -28.84 12.11
N GLU A 291 -1.98 -29.70 12.73
CA GLU A 291 -2.28 -30.27 14.06
C GLU A 291 -2.56 -29.21 15.14
N GLU A 292 -1.92 -28.04 15.06
CA GLU A 292 -2.11 -26.94 16.01
C GLU A 292 -3.43 -26.18 15.76
N SER A 293 -3.76 -25.92 14.49
CA SER A 293 -4.98 -25.23 14.08
C SER A 293 -6.22 -26.09 14.26
N GLN A 294 -6.13 -27.41 14.09
CA GLN A 294 -7.27 -28.34 14.18
C GLN A 294 -8.00 -28.27 15.54
N ALA A 295 -7.33 -27.84 16.61
CA ALA A 295 -7.96 -27.59 17.90
C ALA A 295 -9.05 -26.49 17.87
N TYR A 296 -9.01 -25.61 16.87
CA TYR A 296 -10.00 -24.54 16.65
C TYR A 296 -10.99 -24.87 15.51
N GLY A 297 -10.84 -26.04 14.89
CA GLY A 297 -11.72 -26.53 13.84
C GLY A 297 -13.09 -26.94 14.37
N GLN A 298 -14.09 -26.86 13.50
CA GLN A 298 -15.43 -27.38 13.78
C GLN A 298 -15.74 -28.46 12.75
N GLU A 299 -16.05 -29.67 13.23
CA GLU A 299 -16.42 -30.77 12.34
C GLU A 299 -17.69 -30.40 11.56
N PRO A 300 -17.69 -30.55 10.22
CA PRO A 300 -18.87 -30.26 9.42
C PRO A 300 -20.00 -31.23 9.74
N SER A 301 -21.25 -30.73 9.73
CA SER A 301 -22.43 -31.60 9.88
C SER A 301 -22.59 -32.55 8.69
N GLU A 302 -23.42 -33.59 8.82
CA GLU A 302 -23.75 -34.49 7.72
C GLU A 302 -24.28 -33.73 6.49
N GLU A 303 -25.07 -32.69 6.72
CA GLU A 303 -25.58 -31.82 5.66
C GLU A 303 -24.43 -31.06 4.95
N ILE A 304 -23.51 -30.47 5.70
CA ILE A 304 -22.36 -29.75 5.11
C ILE A 304 -21.44 -30.72 4.37
N MET A 305 -21.23 -31.91 4.92
CA MET A 305 -20.48 -32.99 4.26
C MET A 305 -21.14 -33.42 2.96
N SER A 306 -22.47 -33.49 2.88
CA SER A 306 -23.18 -33.88 1.65
C SER A 306 -22.87 -32.94 0.46
N TYR A 307 -22.74 -31.63 0.68
CA TYR A 307 -22.34 -30.69 -0.38
C TYR A 307 -20.90 -30.90 -0.85
N ARG A 308 -20.00 -31.25 0.08
CA ARG A 308 -18.61 -31.58 -0.26
C ARG A 308 -18.52 -32.89 -1.02
N GLU A 309 -19.32 -33.88 -0.65
CA GLU A 309 -19.40 -35.16 -1.35
C GLU A 309 -19.95 -34.98 -2.77
N ALA A 310 -20.96 -34.13 -2.98
CA ALA A 310 -21.45 -33.78 -4.31
C ALA A 310 -20.34 -33.16 -5.17
N PHE A 311 -19.54 -32.25 -4.61
CA PHE A 311 -18.38 -31.70 -5.30
C PHE A 311 -17.31 -32.75 -5.59
N ALA A 312 -16.97 -33.60 -4.62
CA ALA A 312 -16.03 -34.69 -4.82
C ALA A 312 -16.50 -35.64 -5.95
N ALA A 313 -17.77 -36.01 -5.97
CA ALA A 313 -18.37 -36.82 -7.02
C ALA A 313 -18.30 -36.12 -8.39
N ALA A 314 -18.52 -34.80 -8.45
CA ALA A 314 -18.38 -34.03 -9.69
C ALA A 314 -16.95 -34.05 -10.23
N THR A 315 -15.93 -33.89 -9.37
CA THR A 315 -14.51 -33.93 -9.80
C THR A 315 -14.06 -35.32 -10.26
N GLN A 316 -14.69 -36.39 -9.75
CA GLN A 316 -14.36 -37.79 -10.07
C GLN A 316 -15.02 -38.32 -11.36
N GLN A 317 -15.88 -37.53 -12.02
CA GLN A 317 -16.49 -37.94 -13.28
C GLN A 317 -15.42 -38.19 -14.36
N ALA A 318 -15.60 -39.29 -15.11
CA ALA A 318 -14.62 -39.75 -16.11
C ALA A 318 -14.58 -38.86 -17.36
N THR A 319 -15.65 -38.14 -17.66
CA THR A 319 -15.77 -37.27 -18.84
C THR A 319 -15.94 -35.82 -18.43
N ARG A 320 -15.50 -34.91 -19.30
CA ARG A 320 -15.64 -33.46 -19.07
C ARG A 320 -17.10 -33.03 -19.01
N GLU A 321 -17.95 -33.62 -19.84
CA GLU A 321 -19.39 -33.37 -19.86
C GLU A 321 -20.03 -33.82 -18.55
N GLY A 322 -19.68 -35.01 -18.05
CA GLY A 322 -20.15 -35.50 -16.75
C GLY A 322 -19.68 -34.62 -15.59
N GLN A 323 -18.43 -34.14 -15.63
CA GLN A 323 -17.94 -33.16 -14.64
C GLN A 323 -18.77 -31.88 -14.63
N VAL A 324 -19.14 -31.36 -15.81
CA VAL A 324 -19.96 -30.14 -15.94
C VAL A 324 -21.37 -30.37 -15.41
N GLU A 325 -22.01 -31.46 -15.81
CA GLU A 325 -23.37 -31.81 -15.39
C GLU A 325 -23.46 -31.96 -13.86
N ALA A 326 -22.56 -32.74 -13.26
CA ALA A 326 -22.52 -32.91 -11.81
C ALA A 326 -22.17 -31.60 -11.07
N MET A 327 -21.30 -30.76 -11.65
CA MET A 327 -20.94 -29.48 -11.04
C MET A 327 -22.09 -28.45 -11.13
N GLN A 328 -22.99 -28.54 -12.11
CA GLN A 328 -24.18 -27.68 -12.16
C GLN A 328 -25.10 -27.90 -10.95
N GLU A 329 -25.19 -29.14 -10.44
CA GLU A 329 -25.91 -29.43 -9.19
C GLU A 329 -25.24 -28.74 -8.00
N VAL A 330 -23.91 -28.74 -7.93
CA VAL A 330 -23.15 -28.00 -6.91
C VAL A 330 -23.43 -26.50 -6.99
N MET A 331 -23.48 -25.93 -8.20
CA MET A 331 -23.83 -24.51 -8.40
C MET A 331 -25.26 -24.21 -7.96
N GLN A 332 -26.20 -25.12 -8.23
CA GLN A 332 -27.58 -24.99 -7.79
C GLN A 332 -27.71 -25.04 -6.26
N ASN A 333 -27.01 -25.97 -5.61
CA ASN A 333 -26.93 -26.04 -4.15
C ASN A 333 -26.35 -24.74 -3.55
N SER A 334 -25.30 -24.20 -4.17
CA SER A 334 -24.73 -22.89 -3.79
C SER A 334 -25.74 -21.75 -3.99
N ALA A 335 -26.56 -21.79 -5.05
CA ALA A 335 -27.60 -20.80 -5.29
C ALA A 335 -28.66 -20.83 -4.19
N GLU A 336 -29.13 -22.03 -3.84
CA GLU A 336 -30.15 -22.24 -2.82
C GLU A 336 -29.66 -21.86 -1.44
N ARG A 337 -28.39 -22.13 -1.12
CA ARG A 337 -27.82 -21.80 0.18
C ARG A 337 -27.35 -20.37 0.30
N PHE A 338 -26.95 -19.73 -0.79
CA PHE A 338 -26.49 -18.35 -0.81
C PHE A 338 -25.36 -18.11 0.21
N TRP A 339 -24.23 -18.78 0.03
CA TRP A 339 -23.13 -18.80 1.00
C TRP A 339 -22.40 -17.48 1.17
N VAL A 340 -22.13 -16.82 0.04
CA VAL A 340 -21.23 -15.67 -0.07
C VAL A 340 -21.94 -14.58 -0.86
N ILE A 341 -21.79 -13.32 -0.43
CA ILE A 341 -22.39 -12.18 -1.11
C ILE A 341 -21.37 -11.57 -2.06
N GLY A 342 -21.78 -11.32 -3.31
CA GLY A 342 -21.00 -10.58 -4.31
C GLY A 342 -21.48 -9.14 -4.49
N ILE A 343 -20.60 -8.30 -5.02
CA ILE A 343 -20.86 -6.88 -5.28
C ILE A 343 -21.10 -6.63 -6.76
N SER A 344 -20.15 -6.95 -7.62
CA SER A 344 -20.25 -6.65 -9.05
C SER A 344 -19.45 -7.60 -9.93
N ARG A 345 -19.88 -7.73 -11.19
CA ARG A 345 -19.04 -8.32 -12.23
C ARG A 345 -17.81 -7.43 -12.46
N PRO A 346 -16.63 -8.01 -12.60
CA PRO A 346 -15.45 -7.23 -12.95
C PRO A 346 -15.61 -6.61 -14.34
N GLY A 347 -15.21 -5.34 -14.47
CA GLY A 347 -15.14 -4.66 -15.76
C GLY A 347 -14.06 -5.24 -16.67
N LEU A 348 -14.05 -4.81 -17.94
CA LEU A 348 -12.97 -5.18 -18.86
C LEU A 348 -11.66 -4.56 -18.38
N LEU A 349 -10.68 -5.43 -18.15
CA LEU A 349 -9.30 -5.04 -17.92
C LEU A 349 -8.64 -4.66 -19.26
N TYR A 350 -7.41 -4.17 -19.20
CA TYR A 350 -6.66 -3.80 -20.40
C TYR A 350 -5.20 -4.24 -20.31
N GLN A 351 -4.59 -4.47 -21.47
CA GLN A 351 -3.20 -4.85 -21.59
C GLN A 351 -2.54 -4.01 -22.68
N PRO A 352 -1.56 -3.16 -22.35
CA PRO A 352 -0.72 -2.52 -23.35
C PRO A 352 0.29 -3.53 -23.91
N LEU A 353 0.43 -3.55 -25.23
CA LEU A 353 1.32 -4.40 -26.01
C LEU A 353 2.08 -3.54 -27.03
N SER A 354 3.31 -3.90 -27.33
CA SER A 354 4.04 -3.31 -28.46
C SER A 354 3.40 -3.76 -29.78
N THR A 355 3.35 -2.88 -30.77
CA THR A 355 2.91 -3.24 -32.14
C THR A 355 3.83 -4.24 -32.83
N ARG A 356 5.01 -4.52 -32.26
CA ARG A 356 5.93 -5.57 -32.71
C ARG A 356 5.44 -6.98 -32.33
N LEU A 357 4.61 -7.09 -31.29
CA LEU A 357 4.05 -8.37 -30.87
C LEU A 357 2.83 -8.73 -31.72
N ASN A 358 2.89 -9.91 -32.34
CA ASN A 358 1.81 -10.49 -33.13
C ASN A 358 1.35 -11.81 -32.52
N ASN A 359 0.27 -12.37 -33.06
CA ASN A 359 -0.27 -13.68 -32.68
C ASN A 359 -0.76 -13.75 -31.21
N TYR A 360 -1.26 -12.63 -30.68
CA TYR A 360 -2.09 -12.64 -29.48
C TYR A 360 -3.54 -13.00 -29.87
N PRO A 361 -4.24 -13.88 -29.13
CA PRO A 361 -5.68 -14.11 -29.31
C PRO A 361 -6.50 -12.84 -29.17
N GLU A 362 -7.62 -12.84 -29.90
CA GLU A 362 -8.62 -11.78 -29.88
C GLU A 362 -9.28 -11.61 -28.51
N ARG A 363 -9.31 -12.67 -27.68
CA ARG A 363 -9.75 -12.62 -26.29
C ARG A 363 -8.60 -13.04 -25.38
N ILE A 364 -8.20 -12.13 -24.50
CA ILE A 364 -7.22 -12.37 -23.45
C ILE A 364 -7.98 -12.52 -22.16
N TYR A 365 -7.78 -13.62 -21.43
CA TYR A 365 -8.26 -13.73 -20.06
C TYR A 365 -7.12 -13.35 -19.11
N SER A 366 -7.38 -12.51 -18.10
CA SER A 366 -6.54 -12.52 -16.90
C SER A 366 -6.67 -13.90 -16.27
N GLN A 367 -5.62 -14.44 -15.66
CA GLN A 367 -5.82 -15.56 -14.74
C GLN A 367 -5.46 -15.09 -13.34
N GLY A 368 -6.44 -15.06 -12.44
CA GLY A 368 -6.20 -15.01 -11.00
C GLY A 368 -5.41 -16.25 -10.56
N TRP A 369 -4.47 -16.05 -9.62
CA TRP A 369 -3.62 -16.99 -8.84
C TRP A 369 -2.98 -18.22 -9.50
N LEU A 370 -3.32 -18.62 -10.72
CA LEU A 370 -2.59 -19.64 -11.47
C LEU A 370 -1.30 -18.99 -12.01
N PRO A 371 -0.13 -19.40 -11.52
CA PRO A 371 1.11 -18.67 -11.72
C PRO A 371 1.41 -18.54 -13.22
N ALA A 372 1.49 -17.29 -13.66
CA ALA A 372 2.11 -16.89 -14.92
C ALA A 372 1.62 -17.65 -16.16
N ARG A 373 0.33 -17.55 -16.48
CA ARG A 373 -0.12 -17.63 -17.87
C ARG A 373 -1.25 -16.64 -18.10
N ILE A 374 -0.97 -15.56 -18.84
CA ILE A 374 -1.92 -15.19 -19.88
C ILE A 374 -2.06 -16.45 -20.72
N SER A 375 -3.17 -17.17 -20.56
CA SER A 375 -3.38 -18.37 -21.33
C SER A 375 -3.76 -17.91 -22.74
N TRP A 376 -2.76 -17.83 -23.61
CA TRP A 376 -2.97 -17.71 -25.06
C TRP A 376 -3.49 -19.05 -25.59
N ARG A 377 -4.67 -19.47 -25.12
CA ARG A 377 -5.30 -20.71 -25.58
C ARG A 377 -6.21 -20.31 -26.74
N ALA A 378 -5.71 -20.48 -27.96
CA ALA A 378 -6.54 -20.43 -29.14
C ALA A 378 -7.70 -21.42 -28.96
N GLN A 379 -8.92 -20.92 -28.83
CA GLN A 379 -10.09 -21.71 -29.19
C GLN A 379 -9.97 -21.94 -30.69
N SER A 380 -9.70 -23.18 -31.08
CA SER A 380 -9.74 -23.61 -32.46
C SER A 380 -11.20 -23.64 -32.93
N ASN A 381 -11.76 -22.49 -33.25
CA ASN A 381 -12.92 -22.42 -34.12
C ASN A 381 -12.39 -22.25 -35.54
N GLY A 382 -12.48 -23.34 -36.29
CA GLY A 382 -12.22 -23.32 -37.72
C GLY A 382 -13.14 -22.33 -38.40
N SER A 383 -12.56 -21.25 -38.91
CA SER A 383 -13.05 -20.64 -40.13
C SER A 383 -11.85 -20.07 -40.87
N SER A 384 -11.68 -20.58 -42.08
CA SER A 384 -10.86 -20.01 -43.14
C SER A 384 -11.06 -18.50 -43.22
N LEU A 385 -9.99 -17.74 -43.52
CA LEU A 385 -9.92 -16.89 -44.73
C LEU A 385 -8.58 -16.13 -44.82
N ASN A 386 -7.95 -16.40 -45.97
CA ASN A 386 -7.16 -15.53 -46.84
C ASN A 386 -5.76 -14.99 -46.49
N LYS A 387 -4.85 -15.51 -47.32
CA LYS A 387 -3.53 -15.02 -47.72
C LYS A 387 -3.60 -13.62 -48.33
N GLU A 388 -2.57 -12.81 -48.05
CA GLU A 388 -1.82 -11.99 -49.02
C GLU A 388 -0.56 -11.46 -48.31
N GLN A 389 0.62 -12.00 -48.64
CA GLN A 389 1.69 -11.37 -49.45
C GLN A 389 2.26 -10.07 -48.88
N GLY A 390 3.58 -10.03 -48.61
CA GLY A 390 4.28 -8.76 -48.46
C GLY A 390 5.64 -8.74 -47.75
N GLN A 391 6.64 -9.38 -48.35
CA GLN A 391 8.06 -8.93 -48.40
C GLN A 391 8.89 -8.78 -47.11
N CYS A 392 9.96 -9.59 -47.04
CA CYS A 392 11.17 -9.34 -46.28
C CYS A 392 11.77 -7.96 -46.61
N ALA A 393 11.97 -7.14 -45.58
CA ALA A 393 12.92 -6.04 -45.62
C ALA A 393 14.03 -6.30 -44.59
N THR A 394 15.16 -6.84 -45.07
CA THR A 394 16.43 -6.76 -44.37
C THR A 394 16.87 -5.30 -44.32
N GLN A 395 16.70 -4.63 -43.18
CA GLN A 395 17.39 -3.37 -42.91
C GLN A 395 18.45 -3.57 -41.83
N ARG A 396 19.69 -3.36 -42.24
CA ARG A 396 20.85 -3.18 -41.36
C ARG A 396 20.53 -2.04 -40.40
N VAL A 397 20.58 -2.31 -39.10
CA VAL A 397 20.59 -1.26 -38.08
C VAL A 397 21.93 -0.52 -38.19
N ALA A 398 21.89 0.63 -38.84
CA ALA A 398 22.94 1.62 -38.73
C ALA A 398 23.02 2.07 -37.27
N HIS A 399 24.23 2.05 -36.70
CA HIS A 399 24.51 2.68 -35.42
C HIS A 399 24.21 4.18 -35.54
N GLY A 400 23.12 4.62 -34.90
CA GLY A 400 22.84 6.04 -34.65
C GLY A 400 23.74 6.57 -33.52
N PRO A 401 24.09 7.87 -33.54
CA PRO A 401 25.18 8.41 -32.73
C PRO A 401 24.83 8.47 -31.24
N CYS A 402 25.86 8.17 -30.44
CA CYS A 402 25.91 8.34 -29.00
C CYS A 402 25.49 9.76 -28.56
N CYS A 403 24.74 9.80 -27.46
CA CYS A 403 24.70 10.86 -26.45
C CYS A 403 24.59 12.31 -26.99
N GLU A 404 23.37 12.83 -27.07
CA GLU A 404 23.19 14.27 -26.90
C GLU A 404 23.38 14.60 -25.41
N ASP A 405 24.39 15.43 -25.11
CA ASP A 405 24.65 15.97 -23.79
C ASP A 405 23.47 16.89 -23.34
N THR A 406 22.47 16.33 -22.68
CA THR A 406 21.52 17.12 -21.88
C THR A 406 22.29 17.75 -20.72
N LYS A 407 22.56 19.05 -20.84
CA LYS A 407 23.33 19.81 -19.85
C LYS A 407 22.66 19.73 -18.47
N MET A 408 23.43 19.32 -17.45
CA MET A 408 23.01 19.15 -16.04
C MET A 408 22.10 20.26 -15.48
N TRP A 409 22.29 21.51 -15.92
CA TRP A 409 21.45 22.63 -15.48
C TRP A 409 19.97 22.49 -15.89
N LYS A 410 19.65 21.84 -17.03
CA LYS A 410 18.27 21.57 -17.45
C LYS A 410 17.57 20.61 -16.48
N TYR A 411 18.27 19.54 -16.08
CA TYR A 411 17.78 18.58 -15.09
C TYR A 411 17.52 19.26 -13.74
N ILE A 412 18.47 20.10 -13.29
CA ILE A 412 18.33 20.86 -12.04
C ILE A 412 17.11 21.79 -12.09
N LEU A 413 16.92 22.53 -13.18
CA LEU A 413 15.76 23.42 -13.33
C LEU A 413 14.43 22.66 -13.37
N TYR A 414 14.38 21.53 -14.07
CA TYR A 414 13.18 20.69 -14.13
C TYR A 414 12.81 20.18 -12.74
N ARG A 415 13.77 19.60 -12.00
CA ARG A 415 13.57 19.12 -10.63
C ARG A 415 13.23 20.26 -9.65
N ALA A 416 13.85 21.43 -9.80
CA ALA A 416 13.50 22.61 -9.02
C ALA A 416 12.06 23.08 -9.29
N GLY A 417 11.59 22.97 -10.54
CA GLY A 417 10.20 23.23 -10.91
C GLY A 417 9.22 22.31 -10.20
N TYR A 418 9.47 20.98 -10.19
CA TYR A 418 8.64 20.04 -9.43
C TYR A 418 8.68 20.29 -7.93
N ALA A 419 9.85 20.59 -7.38
CA ALA A 419 9.99 20.93 -5.97
C ALA A 419 9.14 22.16 -5.61
N MET A 420 9.17 23.20 -6.45
CA MET A 420 8.38 24.42 -6.25
C MET A 420 6.87 24.14 -6.32
N VAL A 421 6.42 23.39 -7.33
CA VAL A 421 5.00 23.00 -7.45
C VAL A 421 4.57 22.14 -6.27
N SER A 422 5.42 21.22 -5.81
CA SER A 422 5.13 20.36 -4.65
C SER A 422 4.95 21.19 -3.38
N VAL A 423 5.87 22.14 -3.11
CA VAL A 423 5.77 23.04 -1.95
C VAL A 423 4.50 23.90 -2.03
N LEU A 424 4.11 24.36 -3.22
CA LEU A 424 2.87 25.11 -3.42
C LEU A 424 1.62 24.28 -3.10
N VAL A 425 1.57 23.02 -3.56
CA VAL A 425 0.47 22.10 -3.24
C VAL A 425 0.43 21.81 -1.74
N ILE A 426 1.59 21.55 -1.13
CA ILE A 426 1.73 21.35 0.31
C ILE A 426 1.23 22.58 1.09
N SER A 427 1.54 23.80 0.66
CA SER A 427 1.05 25.01 1.34
C SER A 427 -0.47 25.16 1.21
N MET A 428 -1.08 24.78 0.09
CA MET A 428 -2.53 24.75 -0.03
C MET A 428 -3.17 23.73 0.92
N ILE A 429 -2.58 22.54 1.04
CA ILE A 429 -3.06 21.50 1.96
C ILE A 429 -2.90 21.95 3.41
N ALA A 430 -1.74 22.48 3.79
CA ALA A 430 -1.50 23.01 5.14
C ALA A 430 -2.50 24.12 5.49
N PHE A 431 -2.82 24.99 4.52
CA PHE A 431 -3.85 26.01 4.71
C PHE A 431 -5.26 25.43 4.83
N ALA A 432 -5.60 24.41 4.04
CA ALA A 432 -6.88 23.73 4.14
C ALA A 432 -7.06 23.11 5.54
N VAL A 433 -5.99 22.55 6.13
CA VAL A 433 -6.00 22.01 7.50
C VAL A 433 -6.33 23.10 8.54
N ILE A 434 -5.88 24.35 8.34
CA ILE A 434 -6.24 25.48 9.21
C ILE A 434 -7.75 25.74 9.17
N GLN A 435 -8.42 25.44 8.06
CA GLN A 435 -9.84 25.72 7.84
C GLN A 435 -10.77 24.53 8.17
N LEU A 436 -10.22 23.37 8.56
CA LEU A 436 -11.00 22.16 8.82
C LEU A 436 -11.92 22.26 10.04
N PRO A 437 -11.50 22.87 11.18
CA PRO A 437 -12.39 22.97 12.34
C PRO A 437 -13.62 23.85 12.07
N PRO A 438 -14.81 23.48 12.59
CA PRO A 438 -16.03 24.24 12.36
C PRO A 438 -15.98 25.59 13.10
N GLY A 439 -16.05 26.68 12.34
CA GLY A 439 -15.90 28.06 12.83
C GLY A 439 -14.49 28.60 12.60
N ASP A 440 -14.33 29.92 12.57
CA ASP A 440 -12.99 30.53 12.50
C ASP A 440 -12.35 30.65 13.89
N TYR A 441 -11.06 30.98 13.92
CA TYR A 441 -10.32 31.16 15.17
C TYR A 441 -11.00 32.14 16.14
N ILE A 442 -11.59 33.23 15.63
CA ILE A 442 -12.30 34.24 16.44
C ILE A 442 -13.52 33.62 17.11
N THR A 443 -14.23 32.73 16.42
CA THR A 443 -15.36 31.97 16.96
C THR A 443 -14.93 31.07 18.13
N ASP A 444 -13.80 30.35 18.02
CA ASP A 444 -13.28 29.52 19.11
C ASP A 444 -12.78 30.39 20.29
N MET A 445 -12.07 31.49 20.01
CA MET A 445 -11.63 32.44 21.03
C MET A 445 -12.82 33.03 21.80
N VAL A 446 -13.87 33.49 21.10
CA VAL A 446 -15.09 34.02 21.72
C VAL A 446 -15.78 32.96 22.56
N ASN A 447 -15.83 31.71 22.09
CA ASN A 447 -16.39 30.60 22.85
C ASN A 447 -15.58 30.32 24.14
N ARG A 448 -14.25 30.31 24.08
CA ARG A 448 -13.37 30.13 25.26
C ARG A 448 -13.44 31.31 26.23
N THR A 449 -13.47 32.55 25.73
CA THR A 449 -13.58 33.77 26.57
C THR A 449 -14.97 33.95 27.17
N ARG A 450 -16.04 33.50 26.49
CA ARG A 450 -17.39 33.39 27.09
C ARG A 450 -17.40 32.46 28.30
N GLN A 451 -16.63 31.38 28.26
CA GLN A 451 -16.52 30.43 29.37
C GLN A 451 -15.67 30.94 30.55
N THR A 452 -14.72 31.86 30.34
CA THR A 452 -13.77 32.31 31.38
C THR A 452 -13.96 33.74 31.87
N SER A 453 -14.52 34.66 31.08
CA SER A 453 -14.51 36.11 31.39
C SER A 453 -15.74 36.90 30.92
N GLY A 454 -16.87 36.24 30.62
CA GLY A 454 -18.13 36.93 30.30
C GLY A 454 -18.31 37.34 28.83
N GLY A 455 -17.41 36.89 27.94
CA GLY A 455 -17.51 37.09 26.49
C GLY A 455 -16.84 38.37 25.98
N ILE A 456 -16.73 38.45 24.66
CA ILE A 456 -16.17 39.61 23.94
C ILE A 456 -17.34 40.41 23.37
N ASP A 457 -17.27 41.74 23.43
CA ASP A 457 -18.23 42.65 22.81
C ASP A 457 -18.32 42.37 21.28
N PRO A 458 -19.51 42.16 20.70
CA PRO A 458 -19.69 41.88 19.27
C PRO A 458 -19.00 42.89 18.34
N GLU A 459 -18.88 44.17 18.73
CA GLU A 459 -18.14 45.17 17.94
C GLU A 459 -16.62 45.00 18.01
N ALA A 460 -16.10 44.45 19.10
CA ALA A 460 -14.68 44.08 19.20
C ALA A 460 -14.39 42.79 18.43
N GLU A 461 -15.33 41.83 18.42
CA GLU A 461 -15.24 40.61 17.63
C GLU A 461 -15.15 40.91 16.13
N GLN A 462 -16.04 41.76 15.61
CA GLN A 462 -16.06 42.14 14.20
C GLN A 462 -14.78 42.86 13.77
N ARG A 463 -14.24 43.77 14.62
CA ARG A 463 -12.96 44.44 14.35
C ARG A 463 -11.78 43.47 14.26
N LEU A 464 -11.79 42.40 15.06
CA LEU A 464 -10.76 41.37 14.99
C LEU A 464 -10.90 40.51 13.72
N ARG A 465 -12.13 40.17 13.31
CA ARG A 465 -12.39 39.47 12.02
C ARG A 465 -11.89 40.27 10.82
N GLU A 466 -12.14 41.57 10.81
CA GLU A 466 -11.67 42.49 9.77
C GLU A 466 -10.13 42.65 9.79
N ALA A 467 -9.53 42.82 10.98
CA ALA A 467 -8.09 43.00 11.14
C ALA A 467 -7.27 41.80 10.66
N TYR A 468 -7.73 40.57 10.96
CA TYR A 468 -7.05 39.34 10.56
C TYR A 468 -7.52 38.82 9.18
N GLY A 469 -8.59 39.39 8.61
CA GLY A 469 -9.08 39.05 7.27
C GLY A 469 -9.90 37.77 7.20
N PHE A 470 -10.48 37.34 8.31
CA PHE A 470 -11.32 36.13 8.39
C PHE A 470 -12.66 36.29 7.64
N ASP A 471 -13.09 37.52 7.37
CA ASP A 471 -14.31 37.81 6.58
C ASP A 471 -14.10 37.68 5.05
N GLN A 472 -12.89 37.35 4.59
CA GLN A 472 -12.58 37.27 3.17
C GLN A 472 -12.79 35.85 2.60
N PRO A 473 -13.09 35.68 1.30
CA PRO A 473 -13.11 34.37 0.67
C PRO A 473 -11.81 33.57 0.87
N MET A 474 -11.92 32.25 1.00
CA MET A 474 -10.81 31.34 1.34
C MET A 474 -9.56 31.51 0.47
N HIS A 475 -9.74 31.73 -0.84
CA HIS A 475 -8.62 31.93 -1.76
C HIS A 475 -7.85 33.24 -1.50
N ILE A 476 -8.53 34.30 -1.03
CA ILE A 476 -7.89 35.57 -0.66
C ILE A 476 -7.13 35.39 0.66
N GLN A 477 -7.72 34.67 1.63
CA GLN A 477 -7.05 34.35 2.88
C GLN A 477 -5.77 33.53 2.64
N TYR A 478 -5.81 32.54 1.73
CA TYR A 478 -4.64 31.77 1.33
C TYR A 478 -3.55 32.65 0.69
N ILE A 479 -3.91 33.49 -0.28
CA ILE A 479 -2.96 34.39 -0.94
C ILE A 479 -2.30 35.35 0.07
N ARG A 480 -3.07 35.88 1.02
CA ARG A 480 -2.55 36.73 2.10
C ARG A 480 -1.60 35.94 3.01
N TRP A 481 -1.99 34.74 3.42
CA TRP A 481 -1.19 33.88 4.30
C TRP A 481 0.15 33.52 3.66
N ILE A 482 0.15 33.02 2.42
CA ILE A 482 1.39 32.66 1.72
C ILE A 482 2.26 33.88 1.41
N SER A 483 1.65 35.02 1.09
CA SER A 483 2.37 36.29 0.88
C SER A 483 3.07 36.75 2.18
N ASN A 484 2.42 36.64 3.33
CA ASN A 484 3.02 36.97 4.62
C ASN A 484 4.19 36.03 4.96
N ILE A 485 4.04 34.73 4.68
CA ILE A 485 5.13 33.76 4.86
C ILE A 485 6.33 34.12 3.97
N VAL A 486 6.11 34.35 2.67
CA VAL A 486 7.20 34.54 1.70
C VAL A 486 7.90 35.89 1.88
N PHE A 487 7.17 36.98 2.13
CA PHE A 487 7.75 38.33 2.17
C PHE A 487 8.10 38.82 3.58
N ARG A 488 7.48 38.26 4.62
CA ARG A 488 7.67 38.72 6.01
C ARG A 488 8.12 37.61 6.97
N GLY A 489 8.01 36.34 6.58
CA GLY A 489 8.27 35.22 7.47
C GLY A 489 7.20 35.04 8.55
N GLU A 490 6.03 35.65 8.38
CA GLU A 490 4.92 35.62 9.35
C GLU A 490 3.96 34.48 8.97
N PHE A 491 3.91 33.43 9.80
CA PHE A 491 3.09 32.24 9.55
C PHE A 491 1.67 32.35 10.09
N GLY A 492 1.36 33.45 10.78
CA GLY A 492 0.07 33.70 11.41
C GLY A 492 0.21 33.79 12.92
N TYR A 493 -0.71 34.51 13.54
CA TYR A 493 -0.61 34.79 14.97
C TYR A 493 -1.04 33.57 15.80
N SER A 494 -0.12 33.05 16.63
CA SER A 494 -0.46 32.08 17.68
C SER A 494 -1.08 32.82 18.84
N PHE A 495 -2.34 32.53 19.12
CA PHE A 495 -3.03 33.17 20.24
C PHE A 495 -2.83 32.43 21.55
N PHE A 496 -2.43 31.14 21.50
CA PHE A 496 -2.02 30.42 22.69
C PHE A 496 -0.68 30.96 23.21
N LEU A 497 0.31 31.11 22.33
CA LEU A 497 1.65 31.62 22.67
C LEU A 497 1.78 33.15 22.56
N LYS A 498 0.72 33.84 22.09
CA LYS A 498 0.59 35.29 21.94
C LYS A 498 1.70 35.95 21.10
N ARG A 499 2.22 35.22 20.12
CA ARG A 499 3.33 35.62 19.22
C ARG A 499 3.10 35.05 17.83
N ASP A 500 3.83 35.54 16.84
CA ASP A 500 3.75 34.99 15.48
C ASP A 500 4.26 33.53 15.45
N ALA A 501 3.56 32.67 14.73
CA ALA A 501 3.91 31.26 14.57
C ALA A 501 5.27 31.09 13.88
N GLY A 502 5.67 32.01 13.01
CA GLY A 502 6.97 31.99 12.34
C GLY A 502 8.13 32.15 13.33
N GLU A 503 8.01 33.07 14.29
CA GLU A 503 8.99 33.23 15.38
C GLU A 503 9.10 31.95 16.23
N ILE A 504 7.94 31.39 16.60
CA ILE A 504 7.85 30.18 17.41
C ILE A 504 8.50 28.98 16.71
N ILE A 505 8.23 28.82 15.41
CA ILE A 505 8.84 27.77 14.58
C ILE A 505 10.35 28.00 14.49
N ALA A 506 10.78 29.22 14.17
CA ALA A 506 12.20 29.56 14.04
C ALA A 506 13.02 29.30 15.31
N GLU A 507 12.42 29.44 16.50
CA GLU A 507 13.07 29.11 17.78
C GLU A 507 13.32 27.58 17.95
N ARG A 508 12.47 26.72 17.35
CA ARG A 508 12.57 25.25 17.49
C ARG A 508 13.32 24.56 16.35
N MET A 509 13.35 25.16 15.17
CA MET A 509 13.97 24.57 13.98
C MET A 509 15.46 24.24 14.14
N PRO A 510 16.32 25.06 14.77
CA PRO A 510 17.74 24.75 14.91
C PRO A 510 18.01 23.44 15.67
N MET A 511 17.26 23.17 16.74
CA MET A 511 17.41 21.94 17.52
C MET A 511 16.90 20.72 16.79
N THR A 512 15.78 20.88 16.09
CA THR A 512 15.24 19.83 15.21
C THR A 512 16.24 19.48 14.12
N MET A 513 16.87 20.49 13.50
CA MET A 513 17.89 20.29 12.48
C MET A 513 19.16 19.64 13.05
N ALA A 514 19.60 20.05 14.24
CA ALA A 514 20.73 19.42 14.93
C ALA A 514 20.48 17.94 15.22
N MET A 515 19.27 17.60 15.68
CA MET A 515 18.82 16.22 15.90
C MET A 515 18.79 15.41 14.60
N VAL A 516 18.09 15.90 13.59
CA VAL A 516 17.96 15.21 12.29
C VAL A 516 19.31 15.00 11.63
N LEU A 517 20.16 16.02 11.57
CA LEU A 517 21.50 15.91 10.99
C LEU A 517 22.40 14.99 11.83
N GLY A 518 22.33 15.09 13.16
CA GLY A 518 23.07 14.20 14.06
C GLY A 518 22.69 12.73 13.86
N SER A 519 21.40 12.44 13.84
CA SER A 519 20.87 11.09 13.60
C SER A 519 21.21 10.59 12.20
N PHE A 520 21.07 11.44 11.18
CA PHE A 520 21.47 11.12 9.81
C PHE A 520 22.96 10.73 9.75
N MET A 521 23.84 11.54 10.33
CA MET A 521 25.28 11.30 10.31
C MET A 521 25.65 10.02 11.05
N LEU A 522 25.06 9.77 12.22
CA LEU A 522 25.26 8.52 12.96
C LEU A 522 24.77 7.32 12.15
N THR A 523 23.60 7.43 11.55
CA THR A 523 23.02 6.38 10.71
C THR A 523 23.97 6.01 9.58
N TRP A 524 24.41 7.00 8.80
CA TRP A 524 25.28 6.78 7.65
C TRP A 524 26.67 6.29 8.06
N THR A 525 27.26 6.91 9.09
CA THR A 525 28.60 6.58 9.56
C THR A 525 28.68 5.16 10.13
N ILE A 526 27.60 4.64 10.72
CA ILE A 526 27.57 3.29 11.30
C ILE A 526 27.06 2.26 10.29
N ALA A 527 25.94 2.53 9.61
CA ALA A 527 25.29 1.54 8.75
C ALA A 527 26.13 1.16 7.53
N LEU A 528 26.81 2.14 6.93
CA LEU A 528 27.62 1.93 5.72
C LEU A 528 28.80 0.98 5.99
N PRO A 529 29.71 1.23 6.95
CA PRO A 529 30.79 0.30 7.23
C PRO A 529 30.29 -1.04 7.80
N LEU A 530 29.23 -1.03 8.63
CA LEU A 530 28.68 -2.26 9.19
C LEU A 530 28.11 -3.17 8.10
N GLY A 531 27.36 -2.61 7.16
CA GLY A 531 26.79 -3.34 6.01
C GLY A 531 27.85 -3.83 5.03
N ILE A 532 28.86 -3.00 4.72
CA ILE A 532 30.02 -3.43 3.91
C ILE A 532 30.73 -4.61 4.56
N TYR A 533 31.01 -4.51 5.86
CA TYR A 533 31.76 -5.52 6.59
C TYR A 533 30.98 -6.84 6.69
N ALA A 534 29.67 -6.77 6.95
CA ALA A 534 28.78 -7.94 7.00
C ALA A 534 28.70 -8.66 5.64
N ALA A 535 28.63 -7.92 4.53
CA ALA A 535 28.60 -8.50 3.19
C ALA A 535 29.94 -9.16 2.80
N VAL A 536 31.06 -8.50 3.08
CA VAL A 536 32.40 -9.02 2.75
C VAL A 536 32.72 -10.28 3.58
N ARG A 537 32.26 -10.34 4.83
CA ARG A 537 32.44 -11.51 5.72
C ARG A 537 31.15 -12.31 5.91
N LYS A 538 30.45 -12.57 4.81
CA LYS A 538 29.21 -13.37 4.79
C LYS A 538 29.38 -14.70 5.56
N HIS A 539 28.37 -15.10 6.32
CA HIS A 539 28.34 -16.28 7.19
C HIS A 539 29.36 -16.31 8.34
N SER A 540 30.03 -15.19 8.64
CA SER A 540 30.87 -15.06 9.82
C SER A 540 30.06 -14.66 11.05
N ILE A 541 30.65 -14.81 12.25
CA ILE A 541 30.03 -14.33 13.49
C ILE A 541 29.73 -12.82 13.48
N PHE A 542 30.50 -12.06 12.71
CA PHE A 542 30.29 -10.62 12.53
C PHE A 542 29.07 -10.33 11.65
N ASP A 543 28.82 -11.16 10.63
CA ASP A 543 27.64 -11.06 9.79
C ASP A 543 26.37 -11.34 10.61
N TYR A 544 26.37 -12.43 11.39
CA TYR A 544 25.28 -12.73 12.33
C TYR A 544 25.10 -11.64 13.39
N GLY A 545 26.19 -11.09 13.94
CA GLY A 545 26.14 -10.01 14.92
C GLY A 545 25.57 -8.70 14.34
N ALA A 546 26.04 -8.28 13.16
CA ALA A 546 25.53 -7.10 12.46
C ALA A 546 24.05 -7.25 12.10
N THR A 547 23.65 -8.44 11.65
CA THR A 547 22.26 -8.77 11.33
C THR A 547 21.38 -8.75 12.57
N PHE A 548 21.85 -9.33 13.69
CA PHE A 548 21.15 -9.29 14.97
C PHE A 548 20.94 -7.87 15.49
N ILE A 549 22.00 -7.04 15.50
CA ILE A 549 21.90 -5.63 15.89
C ILE A 549 20.93 -4.89 14.97
N GLY A 550 20.97 -5.19 13.66
CA GLY A 550 20.07 -4.59 12.69
C GLY A 550 18.60 -4.95 12.96
N PHE A 551 18.29 -6.23 13.18
CA PHE A 551 16.93 -6.65 13.53
C PHE A 551 16.48 -6.15 14.90
N PHE A 552 17.38 -6.09 15.89
CA PHE A 552 17.07 -5.51 17.19
C PHE A 552 16.65 -4.04 17.07
N GLY A 553 17.39 -3.25 16.27
CA GLY A 553 17.04 -1.84 16.04
C GLY A 553 15.75 -1.62 15.25
N LEU A 554 15.32 -2.61 14.47
CA LEU A 554 14.03 -2.61 13.77
C LEU A 554 12.88 -3.09 14.66
N ALA A 555 13.15 -4.07 15.54
CA ALA A 555 12.14 -4.71 16.37
C ALA A 555 11.78 -3.91 17.63
N VAL A 556 12.76 -3.21 18.22
CA VAL A 556 12.54 -2.43 19.44
C VAL A 556 12.24 -0.97 19.08
N PRO A 557 11.04 -0.45 19.42
CA PRO A 557 10.73 0.95 19.19
C PRO A 557 11.71 1.87 19.91
N SER A 558 12.19 2.91 19.21
CA SER A 558 13.24 3.81 19.70
C SER A 558 12.85 4.57 20.98
N PHE A 559 11.56 4.87 21.20
CA PHE A 559 11.09 5.48 22.43
C PHE A 559 11.16 4.53 23.65
N VAL A 560 11.02 3.22 23.45
CA VAL A 560 11.17 2.23 24.53
C VAL A 560 12.63 2.22 24.98
N LEU A 561 13.56 2.24 24.02
CA LEU A 561 14.99 2.37 24.31
C LEU A 561 15.30 3.67 25.06
N ALA A 562 14.62 4.78 24.72
CA ALA A 562 14.74 6.05 25.43
C ALA A 562 14.28 5.94 26.90
N ILE A 563 13.14 5.29 27.16
CA ILE A 563 12.62 5.06 28.52
C ILE A 563 13.56 4.16 29.33
N VAL A 564 14.05 3.06 28.74
CA VAL A 564 15.00 2.15 29.39
C VAL A 564 16.29 2.89 29.72
N LEU A 565 16.80 3.71 28.80
CA LEU A 565 17.98 4.54 29.04
C LEU A 565 17.74 5.54 30.17
N LEU A 566 16.58 6.19 30.21
CA LEU A 566 16.21 7.12 31.27
C LEU A 566 16.17 6.41 32.63
N TYR A 567 15.50 5.26 32.72
CA TYR A 567 15.47 4.45 33.94
C TYR A 567 16.87 4.02 34.38
N PHE A 568 17.68 3.50 33.46
CA PHE A 568 19.03 3.05 33.74
C PHE A 568 19.95 4.20 34.22
N THR A 569 19.86 5.36 33.58
CA THR A 569 20.67 6.52 33.95
C THR A 569 20.26 7.08 35.31
N TYR A 570 18.94 7.14 35.57
CA TYR A 570 18.41 7.53 36.87
C TYR A 570 18.81 6.55 37.98
N SER A 571 18.67 5.23 37.78
CA SER A 571 18.96 4.23 38.80
C SER A 571 20.44 4.12 39.17
N ASN A 572 21.35 4.31 38.20
CA ASN A 572 22.79 4.14 38.41
C ASN A 572 23.51 5.45 38.77
N PHE A 573 23.07 6.58 38.21
CA PHE A 573 23.76 7.87 38.37
C PHE A 573 22.95 8.91 39.15
N GLY A 574 21.72 8.58 39.57
CA GLY A 574 20.82 9.49 40.29
C GLY A 574 20.34 10.68 39.45
N ARG A 575 20.61 10.68 38.15
CA ARG A 575 20.28 11.75 37.20
C ARG A 575 19.76 11.11 35.92
N ALA A 576 18.55 11.49 35.53
CA ALA A 576 17.99 11.09 34.24
C ALA A 576 18.66 11.89 33.12
N THR A 577 19.06 11.22 32.04
CA THR A 577 19.55 11.90 30.83
C THR A 577 18.37 12.52 30.09
N ILE A 578 18.13 13.81 30.32
CA ILE A 578 17.01 14.60 29.79
C ILE A 578 17.57 15.90 29.19
N GLY A 579 17.01 16.34 28.06
CA GLY A 579 17.39 17.59 27.40
C GLY A 579 18.68 17.52 26.56
N LEU A 580 18.97 18.62 25.84
CA LEU A 580 20.14 18.77 24.96
C LEU A 580 21.29 19.58 25.59
N PHE A 581 21.10 20.11 26.80
CA PHE A 581 22.07 20.95 27.47
C PHE A 581 22.15 20.63 28.96
N SER A 582 23.31 20.87 29.55
CA SER A 582 23.43 20.94 31.00
C SER A 582 22.68 22.17 31.55
N PRO A 583 22.20 22.16 32.81
CA PRO A 583 21.38 23.24 33.38
C PRO A 583 21.99 24.64 33.22
N GLU A 584 23.32 24.76 33.31
CA GLU A 584 24.08 26.01 33.17
C GLU A 584 24.02 26.60 31.75
N PHE A 585 23.77 25.78 30.73
CA PHE A 585 23.81 26.17 29.32
C PHE A 585 22.43 26.31 28.68
N VAL A 586 21.33 25.96 29.38
CA VAL A 586 19.96 26.02 28.83
C VAL A 586 19.64 27.44 28.34
N ASP A 587 19.76 28.44 29.21
CA ASP A 587 19.43 29.85 28.92
C ASP A 587 20.66 30.71 28.59
N ALA A 588 21.86 30.11 28.54
CA ALA A 588 23.08 30.82 28.22
C ALA A 588 23.09 31.28 26.74
N PRO A 589 23.69 32.46 26.42
CA PRO A 589 23.87 32.87 25.04
C PRO A 589 24.76 31.89 24.27
N TRP A 590 24.62 31.85 22.95
CA TRP A 590 25.43 31.00 22.09
C TRP A 590 26.92 31.31 22.26
N SER A 591 27.69 30.29 22.62
CA SER A 591 29.14 30.33 22.77
C SER A 591 29.74 29.01 22.31
N VAL A 592 31.05 28.99 22.05
CA VAL A 592 31.76 27.75 21.73
C VAL A 592 31.58 26.70 22.84
N ALA A 593 31.55 27.13 24.10
CA ALA A 593 31.28 26.26 25.24
C ALA A 593 29.88 25.63 25.17
N LYS A 594 28.84 26.42 24.86
CA LYS A 594 27.46 25.92 24.67
C LYS A 594 27.36 24.96 23.49
N PHE A 595 28.08 25.22 22.38
CA PHE A 595 28.12 24.31 21.24
C PHE A 595 28.79 22.97 21.57
N ILE A 596 29.92 22.98 22.28
CA ILE A 596 30.58 21.76 22.75
C ILE A 596 29.66 20.99 23.71
N ASN A 597 28.99 21.70 24.62
CA ASN A 597 28.01 21.10 25.53
C ASN A 597 26.87 20.43 24.74
N LEU A 598 26.33 21.08 23.70
CA LEU A 598 25.34 20.48 22.81
C LEU A 598 25.86 19.17 22.19
N MET A 599 27.06 19.16 21.60
CA MET A 599 27.62 17.95 20.99
C MET A 599 27.81 16.80 21.98
N GLN A 600 28.16 17.10 23.24
CA GLN A 600 28.29 16.12 24.31
C GLN A 600 26.96 15.47 24.72
N HIS A 601 25.84 16.16 24.51
CA HIS A 601 24.51 15.67 24.88
C HIS A 601 23.70 15.18 23.67
N LEU A 602 23.98 15.70 22.46
CA LEU A 602 23.23 15.41 21.22
C LEU A 602 23.36 13.96 20.76
N TRP A 603 24.53 13.33 20.94
CA TRP A 603 24.78 11.99 20.39
C TRP A 603 23.86 10.92 20.98
N VAL A 604 23.41 11.07 22.23
CA VAL A 604 22.50 10.12 22.90
C VAL A 604 21.11 10.10 22.24
N PRO A 605 20.33 11.20 22.22
CA PRO A 605 19.04 11.22 21.56
C PRO A 605 19.20 11.00 20.05
N ALA A 606 20.26 11.51 19.42
CA ALA A 606 20.50 11.28 18.00
C ALA A 606 20.71 9.79 17.67
N LEU A 607 21.43 9.05 18.53
CA LEU A 607 21.62 7.61 18.38
C LEU A 607 20.30 6.85 18.57
N LEU A 608 19.48 7.22 19.56
CA LEU A 608 18.18 6.59 19.79
C LEU A 608 17.26 6.70 18.56
N VAL A 609 17.22 7.87 17.93
CA VAL A 609 16.49 8.07 16.66
C VAL A 609 17.16 7.27 15.52
N ALA A 610 18.50 7.21 15.48
CA ALA A 610 19.26 6.58 14.40
C ALA A 610 19.19 5.04 14.40
N ILE A 611 18.97 4.38 15.53
CA ILE A 611 19.07 2.90 15.67
C ILE A 611 18.24 2.14 14.62
N THR A 612 17.00 2.55 14.40
CA THR A 612 16.12 1.92 13.40
C THR A 612 16.65 2.14 11.98
N GLY A 613 17.11 3.35 11.68
CA GLY A 613 17.77 3.67 10.41
C GLY A 613 19.06 2.87 10.21
N ILE A 614 19.85 2.66 11.26
CA ILE A 614 21.11 1.89 11.21
C ILE A 614 20.80 0.45 10.82
N GLY A 615 19.77 -0.15 11.42
CA GLY A 615 19.36 -1.52 11.11
C GLY A 615 18.89 -1.68 9.67
N ALA A 616 17.95 -0.83 9.23
CA ALA A 616 17.43 -0.85 7.86
C ALA A 616 18.56 -0.65 6.83
N LEU A 617 19.36 0.41 6.99
CA LEU A 617 20.41 0.75 6.04
C LEU A 617 21.56 -0.27 6.05
N THR A 618 21.90 -0.86 7.20
CA THR A 618 22.92 -1.93 7.24
C THR A 618 22.50 -3.12 6.39
N GLN A 619 21.24 -3.55 6.49
CA GLN A 619 20.70 -4.68 5.72
C GLN A 619 20.64 -4.36 4.22
N THR A 620 20.18 -3.15 3.87
CA THR A 620 20.16 -2.68 2.47
C THR A 620 21.56 -2.64 1.87
N MET A 621 22.55 -2.09 2.59
CA MET A 621 23.94 -2.04 2.10
C MET A 621 24.51 -3.44 1.92
N ARG A 622 24.23 -4.33 2.87
CA ARG A 622 24.70 -5.71 2.84
C ARG A 622 24.12 -6.46 1.63
N ALA A 623 22.81 -6.37 1.41
CA ALA A 623 22.14 -7.02 0.28
C ALA A 623 22.69 -6.50 -1.06
N ASN A 624 22.71 -5.19 -1.26
CA ASN A 624 23.21 -4.57 -2.48
C ASN A 624 24.68 -4.91 -2.74
N LEU A 625 25.51 -4.92 -1.69
CA LEU A 625 26.93 -5.24 -1.87
C LEU A 625 27.14 -6.71 -2.23
N LEU A 626 26.39 -7.64 -1.62
CA LEU A 626 26.47 -9.07 -1.95
C LEU A 626 26.17 -9.33 -3.44
N ASP A 627 25.27 -8.56 -4.04
CA ASP A 627 24.92 -8.65 -5.46
C ASP A 627 26.01 -8.12 -6.39
N GLU A 628 26.78 -7.13 -5.95
CA GLU A 628 27.86 -6.55 -6.74
C GLU A 628 29.19 -7.34 -6.62
N LEU A 629 29.46 -7.98 -5.49
CA LEU A 629 30.76 -8.63 -5.18
C LEU A 629 31.20 -9.71 -6.19
N ASN A 630 30.25 -10.38 -6.85
CA ASN A 630 30.53 -11.49 -7.77
C ASN A 630 30.46 -11.12 -9.26
N LYS A 631 30.25 -9.84 -9.60
CA LYS A 631 30.10 -9.42 -11.00
C LYS A 631 31.41 -9.48 -11.78
N PRO A 632 31.37 -9.68 -13.11
CA PRO A 632 32.56 -9.85 -13.96
C PRO A 632 33.59 -8.72 -13.84
N TYR A 633 33.15 -7.47 -13.68
CA TYR A 633 34.05 -6.32 -13.53
C TYR A 633 34.83 -6.37 -12.19
N VAL A 634 34.23 -6.89 -11.11
CA VAL A 634 34.88 -7.07 -9.81
C VAL A 634 35.91 -8.20 -9.88
N ASN A 635 35.54 -9.34 -10.47
CA ASN A 635 36.45 -10.48 -10.64
C ASN A 635 37.64 -10.14 -11.55
N THR A 636 37.41 -9.33 -12.59
CA THR A 636 38.49 -8.84 -13.47
C THR A 636 39.42 -7.86 -12.75
N ALA A 637 38.89 -6.99 -11.90
CA ALA A 637 39.72 -6.12 -11.06
C ALA A 637 40.54 -6.94 -10.04
N ARG A 638 39.93 -8.00 -9.47
CA ARG A 638 40.59 -8.91 -8.53
C ARG A 638 41.71 -9.70 -9.21
N SER A 639 41.47 -10.22 -10.41
CA SER A 639 42.49 -10.95 -11.18
C SER A 639 43.66 -10.07 -11.65
N LYS A 640 43.45 -8.75 -11.74
CA LYS A 640 44.51 -7.75 -12.00
C LYS A 640 45.35 -7.42 -10.76
N GLY A 641 45.08 -8.02 -9.61
CA GLY A 641 45.89 -7.88 -8.39
C GLY A 641 45.63 -6.61 -7.59
N LEU A 642 44.47 -5.95 -7.77
CA LEU A 642 44.11 -4.82 -6.92
C LEU A 642 43.90 -5.28 -5.46
N ALA A 643 44.42 -4.50 -4.51
CA ALA A 643 44.18 -4.73 -3.09
C ALA A 643 42.66 -4.70 -2.78
N GLU A 644 42.18 -5.66 -1.99
CA GLU A 644 40.74 -5.89 -1.77
C GLU A 644 40.03 -4.64 -1.24
N THR A 645 40.65 -3.86 -0.32
CA THR A 645 40.06 -2.61 0.18
C THR A 645 39.89 -1.57 -0.93
N HIS A 646 40.91 -1.38 -1.78
CA HIS A 646 40.80 -0.43 -2.89
C HIS A 646 39.80 -0.91 -3.94
N LEU A 647 39.79 -2.21 -4.23
CA LEU A 647 38.85 -2.85 -5.14
C LEU A 647 37.40 -2.63 -4.69
N LEU A 648 37.09 -2.91 -3.41
CA LEU A 648 35.74 -2.82 -2.86
C LEU A 648 35.18 -1.39 -2.94
N TRP A 649 35.92 -0.40 -2.44
CA TRP A 649 35.47 1.00 -2.43
C TRP A 649 35.35 1.61 -3.84
N LYS A 650 36.23 1.20 -4.77
CA LYS A 650 36.25 1.77 -6.12
C LYS A 650 35.16 1.23 -7.03
N TYR A 651 34.82 -0.05 -6.90
CA TYR A 651 33.93 -0.74 -7.83
C TYR A 651 32.58 -1.13 -7.18
N PRO A 652 32.43 -2.23 -6.42
CA PRO A 652 31.11 -2.70 -6.01
C PRO A 652 30.43 -1.78 -4.97
N VAL A 653 31.17 -1.14 -4.05
CA VAL A 653 30.56 -0.23 -3.05
C VAL A 653 29.93 0.98 -3.73
N ARG A 654 30.60 1.55 -4.74
CA ARG A 654 30.06 2.70 -5.48
C ARG A 654 28.70 2.39 -6.11
N HIS A 655 28.53 1.17 -6.64
CA HIS A 655 27.27 0.74 -7.24
C HIS A 655 26.22 0.40 -6.18
N ALA A 656 26.61 -0.27 -5.09
CA ALA A 656 25.73 -0.61 -3.98
C ALA A 656 25.18 0.61 -3.21
N LEU A 657 25.84 1.77 -3.34
CA LEU A 657 25.41 3.03 -2.72
C LEU A 657 24.23 3.72 -3.42
N ASN A 658 23.88 3.34 -4.66
CA ASN A 658 22.80 3.99 -5.40
C ASN A 658 21.47 4.00 -4.60
N PRO A 659 20.94 2.84 -4.12
CA PRO A 659 19.73 2.83 -3.29
C PRO A 659 19.90 3.57 -1.95
N PHE A 660 21.13 3.61 -1.39
CA PHE A 660 21.44 4.36 -0.17
C PHE A 660 21.21 5.86 -0.35
N VAL A 661 21.69 6.41 -1.46
CA VAL A 661 21.55 7.84 -1.77
C VAL A 661 20.07 8.19 -2.04
N SER A 662 19.31 7.28 -2.66
CA SER A 662 17.86 7.45 -2.86
C SER A 662 17.08 7.56 -1.55
N THR A 663 17.52 6.89 -0.48
CA THR A 663 16.81 6.95 0.82
C THR A 663 16.91 8.31 1.52
N ILE A 664 17.85 9.18 1.12
CA ILE A 664 18.02 10.52 1.73
C ILE A 664 16.72 11.34 1.64
N GLY A 665 15.97 11.21 0.54
CA GLY A 665 14.73 11.96 0.32
C GLY A 665 13.66 11.69 1.37
N TRP A 666 13.56 10.44 1.81
CA TRP A 666 12.56 9.98 2.78
C TRP A 666 13.08 9.95 4.22
N LEU A 667 14.40 9.97 4.40
CA LEU A 667 15.04 9.87 5.70
C LEU A 667 14.80 11.12 6.57
N LEU A 668 14.81 12.32 6.00
CA LEU A 668 14.52 13.55 6.75
C LEU A 668 13.10 13.55 7.37
N PRO A 669 12.01 13.26 6.63
CA PRO A 669 10.67 13.10 7.21
C PRO A 669 10.59 12.02 8.28
N ALA A 670 11.18 10.85 8.03
CA ALA A 670 11.13 9.72 8.95
C ALA A 670 11.82 10.04 10.28
N LEU A 671 12.98 10.72 10.22
CA LEU A 671 13.71 11.18 11.41
C LEU A 671 12.91 12.23 12.19
N ILE A 672 12.21 13.13 11.51
CA ILE A 672 11.35 14.15 12.15
C ILE A 672 10.15 13.48 12.83
N SER A 673 9.48 12.54 12.16
CA SER A 673 8.32 11.83 12.72
C SER A 673 8.72 10.96 13.92
N GLY A 674 9.87 10.29 13.85
CA GLY A 674 10.42 9.50 14.96
C GLY A 674 10.93 10.36 16.12
N ASP A 675 11.40 11.58 15.84
CA ASP A 675 11.83 12.56 16.85
C ASP A 675 10.67 13.02 17.74
N VAL A 676 9.42 13.09 17.24
CA VAL A 676 8.29 13.59 18.05
C VAL A 676 8.16 12.85 19.39
N ILE A 677 8.08 11.52 19.36
CA ILE A 677 7.89 10.73 20.58
C ILE A 677 9.15 10.79 21.46
N ILE A 678 10.34 10.74 20.87
CA ILE A 678 11.61 10.83 21.60
C ILE A 678 11.77 12.21 22.26
N SER A 679 11.36 13.28 21.58
CA SER A 679 11.40 14.64 22.10
C SER A 679 10.49 14.84 23.28
N ILE A 680 9.34 14.14 23.33
CA ILE A 680 8.45 14.15 24.48
C ILE A 680 9.08 13.38 25.64
N VAL A 681 9.56 12.16 25.39
CA VAL A 681 10.14 11.28 26.43
C VAL A 681 11.40 11.89 27.05
N LEU A 682 12.29 12.47 26.24
CA LEU A 682 13.55 13.08 26.69
C LEU A 682 13.42 14.59 26.95
N ASN A 683 12.21 15.15 26.89
CA ASN A 683 11.90 16.56 27.08
C ASN A 683 12.83 17.48 26.25
N LEU A 684 12.96 17.19 24.96
CA LEU A 684 13.81 17.92 24.03
C LEU A 684 13.05 19.15 23.47
N PRO A 685 13.72 20.31 23.34
CA PRO A 685 13.13 21.53 22.80
C PRO A 685 13.06 21.52 21.26
N THR A 686 12.52 20.46 20.65
CA THR A 686 12.41 20.32 19.19
C THR A 686 11.03 20.75 18.66
N ALA A 687 10.88 20.77 17.34
CA ALA A 687 9.62 21.06 16.66
C ALA A 687 8.56 20.00 16.97
N GLY A 688 8.94 18.74 17.18
CA GLY A 688 8.01 17.64 17.40
C GLY A 688 7.15 17.80 18.65
N SER A 689 7.78 18.06 19.79
CA SER A 689 7.07 18.27 21.07
C SER A 689 6.15 19.50 21.02
N LEU A 690 6.56 20.57 20.33
CA LEU A 690 5.74 21.77 20.18
C LEU A 690 4.59 21.61 19.18
N LEU A 691 4.81 20.89 18.07
CA LEU A 691 3.75 20.51 17.14
C LEU A 691 2.67 19.68 17.87
N TYR A 692 3.07 18.69 18.66
CA TYR A 692 2.15 17.89 19.46
C TYR A 692 1.33 18.75 20.44
N ALA A 693 1.98 19.64 21.19
CA ALA A 693 1.30 20.56 22.09
C ALA A 693 0.32 21.51 21.35
N SER A 694 0.71 22.00 20.17
CA SER A 694 -0.11 22.89 19.35
C SER A 694 -1.35 22.18 18.82
N LEU A 695 -1.23 20.91 18.42
CA LEU A 695 -2.36 20.08 18.00
C LEU A 695 -3.36 19.85 19.15
N LEU A 696 -2.87 19.55 20.36
CA LEU A 696 -3.74 19.37 21.54
C LEU A 696 -4.48 20.65 21.92
N GLN A 697 -3.86 21.81 21.74
CA GLN A 697 -4.44 23.11 22.10
C GLN A 697 -5.22 23.76 20.95
N GLN A 698 -5.26 23.10 19.79
CA GLN A 698 -5.87 23.56 18.56
C GLN A 698 -5.27 24.89 18.05
N ASP A 699 -3.97 25.09 18.22
CA ASP A 699 -3.24 26.19 17.61
C ASP A 699 -2.85 25.84 16.17
N LEU A 700 -3.81 26.04 15.25
CA LEU A 700 -3.70 25.58 13.87
C LEU A 700 -2.64 26.31 13.06
N TYR A 701 -2.35 27.58 13.35
CA TYR A 701 -1.29 28.33 12.64
C TYR A 701 0.09 27.78 12.97
N VAL A 702 0.35 27.47 14.24
CA VAL A 702 1.61 26.85 14.65
C VAL A 702 1.70 25.43 14.12
N ALA A 703 0.63 24.63 14.24
CA ALA A 703 0.61 23.25 13.75
C ALA A 703 0.79 23.17 12.23
N ALA A 704 0.00 23.91 11.45
CA ALA A 704 0.10 23.95 10.00
C ALA A 704 1.42 24.57 9.52
N GLY A 705 1.96 25.57 10.24
CA GLY A 705 3.27 26.14 9.95
C GLY A 705 4.41 25.12 10.13
N PHE A 706 4.38 24.33 11.20
CA PHE A 706 5.30 23.20 11.35
C PHE A 706 5.12 22.17 10.24
N ILE A 707 3.89 21.77 9.91
CA ILE A 707 3.62 20.83 8.81
C ILE A 707 4.23 21.36 7.50
N LEU A 708 3.97 22.63 7.15
CA LEU A 708 4.52 23.25 5.94
C LEU A 708 6.05 23.25 5.93
N VAL A 709 6.70 23.65 7.02
CA VAL A 709 8.17 23.69 7.10
C VAL A 709 8.76 22.28 7.01
N LEU A 710 8.22 21.30 7.74
CA LEU A 710 8.72 19.92 7.74
C LEU A 710 8.49 19.22 6.38
N SER A 711 7.34 19.44 5.75
CA SER A 711 7.07 18.97 4.39
C SER A 711 7.95 19.68 3.35
N THR A 712 8.25 20.96 3.53
CA THR A 712 9.22 21.66 2.66
C THR A 712 10.62 21.08 2.80
N LEU A 713 11.07 20.78 4.02
CA LEU A 713 12.34 20.10 4.26
C LEU A 713 12.40 18.70 3.61
N THR A 714 11.27 18.00 3.52
CA THR A 714 11.14 16.73 2.81
C THR A 714 11.39 16.89 1.32
N VAL A 715 10.77 17.90 0.71
CA VAL A 715 10.97 18.21 -0.71
C VAL A 715 12.43 18.60 -0.96
N ILE A 716 13.03 19.38 -0.07
CA ILE A 716 14.46 19.73 -0.14
C ILE A 716 15.34 18.48 -0.03
N GLY A 717 15.05 17.57 0.91
CA GLY A 717 15.78 16.31 1.05
C GLY A 717 15.71 15.44 -0.20
N THR A 718 14.52 15.36 -0.80
CA THR A 718 14.28 14.61 -2.04
C THR A 718 15.03 15.24 -3.20
N PHE A 719 15.02 16.57 -3.31
CA PHE A 719 15.81 17.30 -4.30
C PHE A 719 17.31 17.06 -4.13
N ILE A 720 17.83 17.07 -2.88
CA ILE A 720 19.24 16.73 -2.60
C ILE A 720 19.54 15.29 -3.02
N SER A 721 18.65 14.34 -2.73
CA SER A 721 18.79 12.95 -3.15
C SER A 721 18.87 12.82 -4.68
N ASP A 722 17.98 13.49 -5.42
CA ASP A 722 17.98 13.54 -6.89
C ASP A 722 19.29 14.09 -7.46
N LEU A 723 19.87 15.11 -6.83
CA LEU A 723 21.17 15.67 -7.23
C LEU A 723 22.33 14.70 -6.97
N LEU A 724 22.33 14.06 -5.79
CA LEU A 724 23.36 13.11 -5.42
C LEU A 724 23.29 11.85 -6.30
N LEU A 725 22.10 11.38 -6.66
CA LEU A 725 21.90 10.28 -7.60
C LEU A 725 22.43 10.63 -9.00
N ALA A 726 22.09 11.80 -9.53
CA ALA A 726 22.59 12.28 -10.81
C ALA A 726 24.12 12.46 -10.83
N TRP A 727 24.74 12.69 -9.67
CA TRP A 727 26.19 12.73 -9.49
C TRP A 727 26.81 11.32 -9.39
N LEU A 728 26.18 10.39 -8.67
CA LEU A 728 26.68 9.03 -8.45
C LEU A 728 26.60 8.19 -9.73
N ASP A 729 25.46 8.25 -10.44
CA ASP A 729 25.21 7.55 -11.71
C ASP A 729 24.88 8.55 -12.85
N PRO A 730 25.81 8.79 -13.78
CA PRO A 730 25.60 9.68 -14.92
C PRO A 730 24.47 9.27 -15.86
N ARG A 731 23.97 8.03 -15.79
CA ARG A 731 22.88 7.51 -16.64
C ARG A 731 21.50 8.03 -16.24
N ILE A 732 21.35 8.61 -15.04
CA ILE A 732 20.08 9.16 -14.53
C ILE A 732 19.79 10.55 -15.13
N ARG A 733 20.73 11.13 -15.88
CA ARG A 733 20.53 12.40 -16.59
C ARG A 733 19.47 12.18 -17.67
N LEU A 734 18.33 12.89 -17.57
CA LEU A 734 17.24 12.88 -18.56
C LEU A 734 17.82 12.90 -19.98
N THR A 735 17.70 11.78 -20.70
CA THR A 735 17.82 11.71 -22.16
C THR A 735 16.61 12.33 -22.81
#